data_AF-A0A496Q0Q9-F1
#
_entry.id   AF-A0A496Q0Q9-F1
#
_cell.length_a   1.000
_cell.length_b   1.000
_cell.length_c   1.000
_cell.angle_alpha   90.00
_cell.angle_beta   90.00
_cell.angle_gamma   90.00
#
_symmetry.space_group_name_H-M   'P 1'
#
loop_
_entity.id
_entity.type
_entity.pdbx_description
1 polymer ?
#
loop_
_entity_poly.entity_id
_entity_poly.type
_entity_poly.pdbx_seq_one_letter_code
_entity_poly.pdbx_strand_id
1 'polypeptide(L)'
;MRTFNQPLPRILFVALLALAVTWIWGWLVLPEDARMPEVSVDERARLEGERRPTLDPVRAHHPYQNIDYDEGIESSWFPKGEAPVLRELVEGGLLPPVYERVGAEPLVLVGPDGIGTYGGNWSDGVTWDSEVWDRLNRHLSGVTLVRWSPSGYPIVPHVARSWEVSSDLRTWTFQLRRGMRWSDGHPFTVRDMVYWYDWELNYFQQIGNPLSLVGFRILRSGSDLGRLERVDDTTVRFVFPNPTPFFLEFLASTSLNGMFAPRHYLEKFHPELGDPSLIETIMKQRGLNTPSQVYREVRRDDNPEQPRLSAWIYRRFKTNPPQVFVRNPYYWAVDPEGNQLPYIDRVTIDVDASDLFVLKAAAGSYPAVFETENLRLSNYGLYMASREQGDFQVRHFYSGQRSLWTIVFNLNLYHEEGDPVATQKWQLLNRREFRRALSLAINREAIIKAEFLGMGEPAQADPGPDSPFHNERFYRSAVEHDPTRANQLLDEIGLTRRDGDGYRTLPDGSPMVWFIPYRANILPGPMQFVVDDWAAIGIRAIARQVSDGLITAKRLAATYEIYINPSYVDFIPVWDPLPYVPGIHAPIWGMWYDAGFRARNNMATAEYEAPPLDHPLRRVFELYEQSMTAPSRAEGIARYRNILDIAADELWMISIGSPPPAIALVRNDFKNVPQQGVRGNFLHTPLNLGSETFFFENPVDSPGAIAQLRRDLTTVEPSPVLAAVEQEAGASTGRALGRLIRYVIAGIVLLGAVLVGLRHPYVGRRLILFIPVMVVISAVTFIIIQIPPGNIIETRLLALEQTGTPVDRYEIERIEAQFHLDENPVLRYLRWIGLVWFTSFSEDDRGLLQGDLGMSLTDPYRPQPVNELVGDRIIFTVLISLGTIFFTWSLALPIGIFSAVRQYSIADYALTFLGFIGMSVPGFLLALLMMYWGGRFFGMDLTGLFSPEYVAQPEWTWGKVADLFRHIWVPMVVLGVAGTASMIRIMRGNLLDELRKPYVTTARAKGVRPFRLIAKYPVRVALNPFVSTIGNLFPELISGGAIVAVVLGLPTVGPMLLDALLSEDIYLAGSMLVVLSLLGIVGTLVSDLLLLWLDPRIRMTGQTR
;
A
#
# COMPACT_ATOMS: atom_id res chain seq x y z
N MET A 1 35.88 -19.37 -58.31
CA MET A 1 35.57 -18.00 -58.76
C MET A 1 34.12 -17.93 -59.25
N ARG A 2 33.16 -17.56 -58.39
CA ARG A 2 31.80 -17.13 -58.76
C ARG A 2 31.21 -16.31 -57.60
N THR A 3 31.12 -15.00 -57.84
CA THR A 3 30.09 -14.04 -57.37
C THR A 3 29.66 -14.06 -55.90
N PHE A 4 30.37 -13.31 -55.05
CA PHE A 4 29.82 -12.64 -53.87
C PHE A 4 29.73 -11.14 -54.18
N ASN A 5 28.55 -10.68 -54.61
CA ASN A 5 28.25 -9.26 -54.80
C ASN A 5 27.28 -8.85 -53.68
N GLN A 6 27.81 -8.43 -52.53
CA GLN A 6 27.01 -8.06 -51.35
C GLN A 6 26.54 -6.59 -51.41
N PRO A 7 25.35 -6.25 -50.86
CA PRO A 7 24.80 -4.90 -50.83
C PRO A 7 25.24 -4.11 -49.58
N LEU A 8 26.48 -4.32 -49.10
CA LEU A 8 27.04 -3.61 -47.94
C LEU A 8 26.92 -2.08 -48.03
N PRO A 9 27.14 -1.43 -49.20
CA PRO A 9 27.08 0.02 -49.30
C PRO A 9 25.68 0.60 -49.05
N ARG A 10 24.62 -0.12 -49.43
CA ARG A 10 23.23 0.34 -49.25
C ARG A 10 22.78 0.20 -47.80
N ILE A 11 23.20 -0.87 -47.13
CA ILE A 11 22.90 -1.07 -45.71
C ILE A 11 23.61 0.00 -44.87
N LEU A 12 24.88 0.27 -45.17
CA LEU A 12 25.65 1.32 -44.49
C LEU A 12 25.06 2.71 -44.73
N PHE A 13 24.64 3.00 -45.97
CA PHE A 13 24.01 4.27 -46.31
C PHE A 13 22.67 4.46 -45.61
N VAL A 14 21.81 3.43 -45.54
CA VAL A 14 20.54 3.50 -44.81
C VAL A 14 20.77 3.64 -43.31
N ALA A 15 21.77 2.94 -42.75
CA ALA A 15 22.13 3.07 -41.33
C ALA A 15 22.66 4.49 -41.00
N LEU A 16 23.50 5.06 -41.86
CA LEU A 16 24.02 6.42 -41.71
C LEU A 16 22.91 7.47 -41.90
N LEU A 17 21.98 7.25 -42.82
CA LEU A 17 20.82 8.12 -43.01
C LEU A 17 19.89 8.04 -41.81
N ALA A 18 19.65 6.85 -41.25
CA ALA A 18 18.85 6.68 -40.04
C ALA A 18 19.51 7.34 -38.83
N LEU A 19 20.84 7.20 -38.68
CA LEU A 19 21.65 7.90 -37.67
C LEU A 19 21.60 9.42 -37.86
N ALA A 20 21.72 9.92 -39.09
CA ALA A 20 21.65 11.35 -39.38
C ALA A 20 20.24 11.91 -39.11
N VAL A 21 19.19 11.18 -39.50
CA VAL A 21 17.80 11.57 -39.22
C VAL A 21 17.52 11.54 -37.72
N THR A 22 17.95 10.52 -36.99
CA THR A 22 17.82 10.48 -35.51
C THR A 22 18.64 11.56 -34.82
N TRP A 23 19.82 11.89 -35.34
CA TRP A 23 20.66 12.97 -34.82
C TRP A 23 20.05 14.35 -35.10
N ILE A 24 19.53 14.59 -36.30
CA ILE A 24 18.83 15.82 -36.68
C ILE A 24 17.50 15.95 -35.92
N TRP A 25 16.75 14.86 -35.75
CA TRP A 25 15.56 14.85 -34.89
C TRP A 25 15.93 15.11 -33.44
N GLY A 26 16.99 14.48 -32.93
CA GLY A 26 17.54 14.77 -31.61
C GLY A 26 17.90 16.25 -31.46
N TRP A 27 18.49 16.85 -32.49
CA TRP A 27 18.87 18.26 -32.50
C TRP A 27 17.69 19.23 -32.64
N LEU A 28 16.64 18.85 -33.37
CA LEU A 28 15.41 19.63 -33.54
C LEU A 28 14.43 19.49 -32.36
N VAL A 29 14.52 18.39 -31.60
CA VAL A 29 13.67 18.10 -30.42
C VAL A 29 14.39 18.39 -29.11
N LEU A 30 15.71 18.58 -29.13
CA LEU A 30 16.45 19.14 -28.01
C LEU A 30 15.87 20.53 -27.70
N PRO A 31 15.29 20.75 -26.50
CA PRO A 31 14.83 22.07 -26.13
C PRO A 31 16.00 23.06 -26.22
N GLU A 32 15.75 24.27 -26.73
CA GLU A 32 16.74 25.35 -26.84
C GLU A 32 17.41 25.70 -25.49
N ASP A 33 16.86 25.20 -24.38
CA ASP A 33 17.28 25.44 -23.00
C ASP A 33 18.34 24.46 -22.45
N ALA A 34 18.91 23.57 -23.27
CA ALA A 34 19.90 22.59 -22.78
C ALA A 34 21.26 23.20 -22.35
N ARG A 35 21.44 24.53 -22.47
CA ARG A 35 22.47 25.24 -21.72
C ARG A 35 21.91 25.53 -20.34
N MET A 36 22.25 24.68 -19.37
CA MET A 36 22.02 25.05 -17.97
C MET A 36 22.59 26.46 -17.77
N PRO A 37 21.78 27.45 -17.37
CA PRO A 37 22.31 28.78 -17.09
C PRO A 37 23.41 28.62 -16.04
N GLU A 38 24.54 29.29 -16.23
CA GLU A 38 25.57 29.36 -15.19
C GLU A 38 24.93 30.03 -13.97
N VAL A 39 24.54 29.20 -13.01
CA VAL A 39 24.04 29.64 -11.72
C VAL A 39 25.23 30.26 -11.00
N SER A 40 25.12 31.52 -10.58
CA SER A 40 26.18 32.17 -9.81
C SER A 40 26.49 31.37 -8.54
N VAL A 41 27.70 31.49 -8.01
CA VAL A 41 28.09 30.80 -6.76
C VAL A 41 27.12 31.15 -5.63
N ASP A 42 26.68 32.40 -5.54
CA ASP A 42 25.73 32.86 -4.54
C ASP A 42 24.33 32.25 -4.72
N GLU A 43 23.85 32.19 -5.97
CA GLU A 43 22.55 31.59 -6.28
C GLU A 43 22.57 30.08 -6.04
N ARG A 44 23.70 29.42 -6.34
CA ARG A 44 23.91 28.01 -6.04
C ARG A 44 23.93 27.76 -4.53
N ALA A 45 24.64 28.60 -3.76
CA ALA A 45 24.67 28.52 -2.31
C ALA A 45 23.28 28.77 -1.70
N ARG A 46 22.49 29.69 -2.26
CA ARG A 46 21.10 29.93 -1.86
C ARG A 46 20.23 28.69 -2.11
N LEU A 47 20.27 28.12 -3.32
CA LEU A 47 19.51 26.93 -3.68
C LEU A 47 19.94 25.68 -2.89
N GLU A 48 21.24 25.55 -2.58
CA GLU A 48 21.76 24.49 -1.70
C GLU A 48 21.31 24.70 -0.24
N GLY A 49 21.20 25.94 0.21
CA GLY A 49 20.62 26.30 1.51
C GLY A 49 19.13 25.96 1.61
N GLU A 50 18.35 26.24 0.58
CA GLU A 50 16.91 25.91 0.51
C GLU A 50 16.64 24.39 0.56
N ARG A 51 17.61 23.57 0.15
CA ARG A 51 17.55 22.10 0.24
C ARG A 51 17.93 21.55 1.60
N ARG A 52 18.52 22.35 2.49
CA ARG A 52 18.97 21.93 3.82
C ARG A 52 17.99 22.47 4.88
N PRO A 53 17.01 21.66 5.32
CA PRO A 53 16.06 22.09 6.34
C PRO A 53 16.78 22.35 7.66
N THR A 54 16.39 23.41 8.35
CA THR A 54 16.84 23.72 9.72
C THR A 54 15.69 23.55 10.69
N LEU A 55 15.94 22.92 11.83
CA LEU A 55 15.01 22.84 12.94
C LEU A 55 15.12 24.10 13.80
N ASP A 56 14.30 25.12 13.53
CA ASP A 56 14.18 26.30 14.40
C ASP A 56 12.85 26.25 15.18
N PRO A 57 12.84 25.77 16.43
CA PRO A 57 11.62 25.67 17.23
C PRO A 57 11.04 27.04 17.63
N VAL A 58 11.79 28.13 17.49
CA VAL A 58 11.32 29.50 17.79
C VAL A 58 10.58 30.11 16.60
N ARG A 59 11.02 29.79 15.37
CA ARG A 59 10.38 30.25 14.12
C ARG A 59 9.38 29.28 13.55
N ALA A 60 9.27 28.07 14.11
CA ALA A 60 8.32 27.07 13.67
C ALA A 60 6.88 27.55 13.85
N HIS A 61 6.03 27.24 12.87
CA HIS A 61 4.60 27.47 13.01
C HIS A 61 4.05 26.69 14.20
N HIS A 62 3.22 27.32 15.02
CA HIS A 62 2.52 26.66 16.11
C HIS A 62 1.05 26.51 15.70
N PRO A 63 0.58 25.30 15.37
CA PRO A 63 -0.77 25.09 14.88
C PRO A 63 -1.81 25.25 16.00
N TYR A 64 -1.40 25.57 17.22
CA TYR A 64 -2.24 25.65 18.40
C TYR A 64 -2.17 27.05 19.02
N GLN A 65 -3.33 27.59 19.39
CA GLN A 65 -3.44 28.84 20.13
C GLN A 65 -3.95 28.60 21.56
N ASN A 66 -3.21 29.08 22.55
CA ASN A 66 -3.70 29.17 23.92
C ASN A 66 -4.80 30.24 24.01
N ILE A 67 -5.95 29.87 24.56
CA ILE A 67 -7.10 30.76 24.75
C ILE A 67 -7.59 30.69 26.19
N ASP A 68 -8.20 31.78 26.66
CA ASP A 68 -8.87 31.83 27.94
C ASP A 68 -10.34 31.42 27.76
N TYR A 69 -10.70 30.21 28.20
CA TYR A 69 -12.08 29.71 28.06
C TYR A 69 -13.10 30.49 28.89
N ASP A 70 -12.66 31.30 29.86
CA ASP A 70 -13.56 32.12 30.69
C ASP A 70 -14.21 33.27 29.89
N GLU A 71 -13.64 33.67 28.74
CA GLU A 71 -14.25 34.64 27.81
C GLU A 71 -15.57 34.12 27.21
N GLY A 72 -15.71 32.79 27.11
CA GLY A 72 -16.93 32.14 26.67
C GLY A 72 -17.46 32.62 25.32
N ILE A 73 -18.77 32.87 25.25
CA ILE A 73 -19.51 33.14 24.00
C ILE A 73 -19.18 34.48 23.33
N GLU A 74 -18.58 35.42 24.06
CA GLU A 74 -18.22 36.75 23.53
C GLU A 74 -16.91 36.73 22.72
N SER A 75 -16.14 35.64 22.82
CA SER A 75 -14.85 35.50 22.18
C SER A 75 -14.93 35.30 20.66
N SER A 76 -13.84 35.62 19.96
CA SER A 76 -13.77 35.39 18.50
C SER A 76 -13.77 33.92 18.15
N TRP A 77 -13.14 33.07 18.97
CA TRP A 77 -12.93 31.64 18.78
C TRP A 77 -14.16 30.79 19.17
N PHE A 78 -15.18 31.36 19.81
CA PHE A 78 -16.36 30.59 20.19
C PHE A 78 -17.07 30.00 18.95
N PRO A 79 -17.50 28.72 18.97
CA PRO A 79 -18.01 28.05 17.78
C PRO A 79 -19.27 28.74 17.21
N LYS A 80 -19.15 29.27 15.99
CA LYS A 80 -20.21 30.01 15.28
C LYS A 80 -20.20 29.82 13.78
N GLY A 81 -19.06 29.48 13.18
CA GLY A 81 -18.93 29.16 11.77
C GLY A 81 -19.00 27.66 11.52
N GLU A 82 -19.61 27.26 10.41
CA GLU A 82 -19.69 25.86 9.98
C GLU A 82 -19.71 25.80 8.46
N ALA A 83 -19.32 24.64 7.92
CA ALA A 83 -19.32 24.42 6.49
C ALA A 83 -20.74 24.51 5.89
N PRO A 84 -20.89 25.00 4.64
CA PRO A 84 -22.20 25.17 4.01
C PRO A 84 -23.08 23.92 4.04
N VAL A 85 -22.51 22.74 3.78
CA VAL A 85 -23.24 21.47 3.81
C VAL A 85 -23.79 21.12 5.20
N LEU A 86 -23.12 21.53 6.27
CA LEU A 86 -23.60 21.31 7.64
C LEU A 86 -24.70 22.31 7.99
N ARG A 87 -24.55 23.57 7.57
CA ARG A 87 -25.58 24.60 7.78
C ARG A 87 -26.92 24.18 7.20
N GLU A 88 -26.93 23.63 5.98
CA GLU A 88 -28.16 23.10 5.37
C GLU A 88 -28.80 21.98 6.19
N LEU A 89 -27.99 21.11 6.82
CA LEU A 89 -28.48 20.04 7.69
C LEU A 89 -29.02 20.59 9.02
N VAL A 90 -28.42 21.65 9.56
CA VAL A 90 -28.91 22.35 10.76
C VAL A 90 -30.23 23.05 10.47
N GLU A 91 -30.31 23.81 9.37
CA GLU A 91 -31.54 24.46 8.90
C GLU A 91 -32.64 23.43 8.60
N GLY A 92 -32.27 22.25 8.11
CA GLY A 92 -33.16 21.11 7.89
C GLY A 92 -33.55 20.33 9.15
N GLY A 93 -33.02 20.67 10.33
CA GLY A 93 -33.31 20.00 11.59
C GLY A 93 -32.69 18.60 11.75
N LEU A 94 -31.72 18.24 10.90
CA LEU A 94 -31.00 16.96 10.92
C LEU A 94 -29.73 17.00 11.78
N LEU A 95 -29.20 18.19 12.07
CA LEU A 95 -28.06 18.40 12.97
C LEU A 95 -28.34 19.50 13.99
N PRO A 96 -27.81 19.38 15.23
CA PRO A 96 -27.81 20.49 16.19
C PRO A 96 -26.95 21.67 15.72
N PRO A 97 -27.18 22.89 16.25
CA PRO A 97 -26.34 24.05 15.93
C PRO A 97 -24.87 23.83 16.34
N VAL A 98 -23.95 24.51 15.65
CA VAL A 98 -22.50 24.27 15.76
C VAL A 98 -21.96 24.33 17.20
N TYR A 99 -22.43 25.26 18.03
CA TYR A 99 -21.97 25.38 19.42
C TYR A 99 -22.33 24.16 20.29
N GLU A 100 -23.44 23.48 20.00
CA GLU A 100 -23.83 22.24 20.71
C GLU A 100 -23.03 21.02 20.23
N ARG A 101 -22.60 21.05 18.97
CA ARG A 101 -21.82 19.98 18.34
C ARG A 101 -20.35 20.01 18.75
N VAL A 102 -19.74 21.21 18.72
CA VAL A 102 -18.33 21.43 19.02
C VAL A 102 -18.05 21.43 20.53
N GLY A 103 -18.97 22.01 21.32
CA GLY A 103 -18.83 22.15 22.76
C GLY A 103 -18.25 23.50 23.20
N ALA A 104 -18.17 23.70 24.52
CA ALA A 104 -17.82 25.00 25.12
C ALA A 104 -16.31 25.28 25.16
N GLU A 105 -15.45 24.25 25.16
CA GLU A 105 -13.99 24.40 25.24
C GLU A 105 -13.28 23.81 24.00
N PRO A 106 -13.53 24.35 22.79
CA PRO A 106 -12.94 23.81 21.56
C PRO A 106 -11.42 23.93 21.53
N LEU A 107 -10.78 23.08 20.74
CA LEU A 107 -9.37 23.28 20.36
C LEU A 107 -9.29 24.37 19.30
N VAL A 108 -8.50 25.43 19.56
CA VAL A 108 -8.26 26.48 18.57
C VAL A 108 -6.99 26.17 17.80
N LEU A 109 -7.13 25.93 16.49
CA LEU A 109 -6.03 25.66 15.58
C LEU A 109 -5.78 26.82 14.63
N VAL A 110 -4.51 27.15 14.40
CA VAL A 110 -4.09 28.26 13.53
C VAL A 110 -3.37 27.70 12.32
N GLY A 111 -3.78 28.12 11.13
CA GLY A 111 -3.07 27.84 9.89
C GLY A 111 -2.01 28.91 9.59
N PRO A 112 -0.88 28.57 8.94
CA PRO A 112 0.19 29.53 8.63
C PRO A 112 -0.23 30.60 7.60
N ASP A 113 -1.23 30.34 6.77
CA ASP A 113 -1.80 31.28 5.79
C ASP A 113 -3.07 31.98 6.32
N GLY A 114 -3.52 31.68 7.54
CA GLY A 114 -4.68 32.27 8.20
C GLY A 114 -5.97 31.44 8.07
N ILE A 115 -7.11 32.13 8.05
CA ILE A 115 -8.46 31.55 7.98
C ILE A 115 -8.70 30.95 6.59
N GLY A 116 -9.16 29.70 6.55
CA GLY A 116 -9.40 28.94 5.34
C GLY A 116 -10.83 29.01 4.80
N THR A 117 -11.02 28.44 3.61
CA THR A 117 -12.31 28.31 2.92
C THR A 117 -12.83 26.88 2.96
N TYR A 118 -14.12 26.70 3.26
CA TYR A 118 -14.76 25.39 3.30
C TYR A 118 -14.97 24.78 1.92
N GLY A 119 -14.81 23.47 1.82
CA GLY A 119 -15.17 22.68 0.64
C GLY A 119 -14.02 21.83 0.09
N GLY A 120 -14.33 21.09 -0.96
CA GLY A 120 -13.35 20.35 -1.75
C GLY A 120 -13.08 18.93 -1.25
N ASN A 121 -12.29 18.22 -2.05
CA ASN A 121 -11.89 16.83 -1.82
C ASN A 121 -10.38 16.71 -1.83
N TRP A 122 -9.79 16.31 -0.70
CA TRP A 122 -8.38 15.94 -0.64
C TRP A 122 -8.20 14.54 -1.23
N SER A 123 -7.77 14.47 -2.49
CA SER A 123 -7.29 13.22 -3.10
C SER A 123 -5.89 12.88 -2.59
N ASP A 124 -5.75 11.72 -1.96
CA ASP A 124 -4.49 11.17 -1.49
C ASP A 124 -4.29 9.77 -2.09
N GLY A 125 -3.06 9.27 -2.07
CA GLY A 125 -2.69 7.96 -2.58
C GLY A 125 -1.85 7.18 -1.59
N VAL A 126 -1.98 5.87 -1.60
CA VAL A 126 -1.09 4.93 -0.91
C VAL A 126 -0.70 3.80 -1.85
N THR A 127 0.29 2.99 -1.48
CA THR A 127 0.77 1.89 -2.33
C THR A 127 0.21 0.52 -1.96
N TRP A 128 -0.39 0.40 -0.77
CA TRP A 128 -0.95 -0.85 -0.28
C TRP A 128 -2.33 -0.61 0.36
N ASP A 129 -3.26 -1.56 0.22
CA ASP A 129 -4.64 -1.40 0.75
C ASP A 129 -4.67 -1.24 2.28
N SER A 130 -3.77 -1.92 3.01
CA SER A 130 -3.64 -1.82 4.46
C SER A 130 -3.22 -0.41 4.93
N GLU A 131 -2.53 0.37 4.09
CA GLU A 131 -2.08 1.72 4.41
C GLU A 131 -3.22 2.74 4.42
N VAL A 132 -4.36 2.47 3.78
CA VAL A 132 -5.49 3.42 3.72
C VAL A 132 -5.98 3.80 5.12
N TRP A 133 -6.12 2.80 5.99
CA TRP A 133 -6.61 2.98 7.35
C TRP A 133 -5.57 3.61 8.27
N ASP A 134 -4.30 3.24 8.08
CA ASP A 134 -3.20 3.88 8.76
C ASP A 134 -3.09 5.36 8.35
N ARG A 135 -3.22 5.67 7.06
CA ARG A 135 -3.19 7.02 6.52
C ARG A 135 -4.26 7.90 7.15
N LEU A 136 -5.50 7.43 7.22
CA LEU A 136 -6.56 8.18 7.87
C LEU A 136 -6.32 8.34 9.38
N ASN A 137 -6.17 7.23 10.09
CA ASN A 137 -6.25 7.20 11.55
C ASN A 137 -4.97 7.66 12.24
N ARG A 138 -3.82 7.45 11.61
CA ARG A 138 -2.53 7.85 12.16
C ARG A 138 -2.11 9.22 11.66
N HIS A 139 -2.24 9.51 10.37
CA HIS A 139 -1.58 10.67 9.75
C HIS A 139 -2.50 11.84 9.39
N LEU A 140 -3.72 11.59 8.93
CA LEU A 140 -4.63 12.66 8.50
C LEU A 140 -5.55 13.15 9.64
N SER A 141 -6.07 12.22 10.45
CA SER A 141 -7.15 12.49 11.40
C SER A 141 -6.90 11.91 12.81
N GLY A 142 -5.64 11.65 13.15
CA GLY A 142 -5.29 10.99 14.41
C GLY A 142 -5.68 11.79 15.65
N VAL A 143 -6.22 11.10 16.64
CA VAL A 143 -6.66 11.70 17.91
C VAL A 143 -5.73 11.23 19.03
N THR A 144 -5.06 12.19 19.67
CA THR A 144 -4.13 11.96 20.79
C THR A 144 -4.49 12.84 22.00
N LEU A 145 -3.99 12.50 23.20
CA LEU A 145 -4.23 13.31 24.39
C LEU A 145 -3.46 14.63 24.31
N VAL A 146 -2.22 14.54 23.81
CA VAL A 146 -1.30 15.63 23.47
C VAL A 146 -0.68 15.35 22.11
N ARG A 147 -0.17 16.36 21.40
CA ARG A 147 0.32 16.22 20.02
C ARG A 147 1.74 16.78 19.86
N TRP A 148 2.50 16.23 18.92
CA TRP A 148 3.74 16.83 18.45
C TRP A 148 3.48 18.17 17.75
N SER A 149 4.33 19.17 17.98
CA SER A 149 4.36 20.38 17.16
C SER A 149 5.01 20.10 15.79
N PRO A 150 4.88 21.01 14.80
CA PRO A 150 5.51 20.84 13.50
C PRO A 150 7.04 20.66 13.57
N SER A 151 7.69 21.26 14.56
CA SER A 151 9.12 21.12 14.87
C SER A 151 9.47 19.91 15.74
N GLY A 152 8.48 19.13 16.17
CA GLY A 152 8.66 18.02 17.12
C GLY A 152 8.76 18.45 18.59
N TYR A 153 9.13 19.69 18.93
CA TYR A 153 8.97 20.23 20.28
C TYR A 153 8.59 21.72 20.24
N PRO A 154 7.82 22.21 21.25
CA PRO A 154 7.29 21.48 22.40
C PRO A 154 6.12 20.54 22.02
N ILE A 155 5.76 19.61 22.92
CA ILE A 155 4.50 18.87 22.84
C ILE A 155 3.37 19.80 23.24
N VAL A 156 2.28 19.80 22.48
CA VAL A 156 1.15 20.74 22.61
C VAL A 156 -0.14 20.04 23.06
N PRO A 157 -1.07 20.75 23.72
CA PRO A 157 -2.40 20.24 24.05
C PRO A 157 -3.17 19.73 22.81
N HIS A 158 -3.97 18.69 23.01
CA HIS A 158 -4.91 18.19 22.01
C HIS A 158 -6.25 17.85 22.68
N VAL A 159 -6.63 16.58 22.90
CA VAL A 159 -7.85 16.24 23.65
C VAL A 159 -7.77 16.74 25.11
N ALA A 160 -6.59 16.66 25.72
CA ALA A 160 -6.34 17.35 26.98
C ALA A 160 -6.13 18.85 26.71
N ARG A 161 -6.82 19.70 27.46
CA ARG A 161 -6.61 21.15 27.44
C ARG A 161 -5.35 21.55 28.22
N SER A 162 -5.03 20.79 29.27
CA SER A 162 -3.87 21.01 30.13
C SER A 162 -3.52 19.72 30.90
N TRP A 163 -2.34 19.70 31.50
CA TRP A 163 -1.90 18.63 32.38
C TRP A 163 -1.01 19.15 33.51
N GLU A 164 -0.99 18.41 34.60
CA GLU A 164 -0.12 18.61 35.75
C GLU A 164 0.65 17.32 36.02
N VAL A 165 1.92 17.47 36.39
CA VAL A 165 2.80 16.35 36.74
C VAL A 165 3.34 16.55 38.15
N SER A 166 3.34 15.48 38.94
CA SER A 166 3.97 15.48 40.26
C SER A 166 5.49 15.64 40.14
N SER A 167 6.13 16.20 41.17
CA SER A 167 7.58 16.45 41.17
C SER A 167 8.45 15.19 41.02
N ASP A 168 7.89 14.02 41.34
CA ASP A 168 8.53 12.71 41.20
C ASP A 168 8.23 12.00 39.86
N LEU A 169 7.46 12.65 38.96
CA LEU A 169 7.05 12.15 37.66
C LEU A 169 6.26 10.83 37.70
N ARG A 170 5.61 10.52 38.83
CA ARG A 170 4.80 9.31 39.01
C ARG A 170 3.31 9.54 38.80
N THR A 171 2.84 10.77 38.93
CA THR A 171 1.43 11.11 38.81
C THR A 171 1.26 12.18 37.75
N TRP A 172 0.44 11.87 36.75
CA TRP A 172 0.08 12.79 35.66
C TRP A 172 -1.42 12.98 35.67
N THR A 173 -1.88 14.22 35.87
CA THR A 173 -3.32 14.56 35.86
C THR A 173 -3.61 15.38 34.62
N PHE A 174 -4.51 14.90 33.77
CA PHE A 174 -4.92 15.59 32.54
C PHE A 174 -6.34 16.11 32.69
N GLN A 175 -6.53 17.36 32.31
CA GLN A 175 -7.85 17.98 32.18
C GLN A 175 -8.28 17.89 30.71
N LEU A 176 -9.36 17.15 30.45
CA LEU A 176 -9.99 17.05 29.13
C LEU A 176 -10.81 18.30 28.83
N ARG A 177 -11.00 18.58 27.53
CA ARG A 177 -11.89 19.64 27.06
C ARG A 177 -13.35 19.34 27.36
N ARG A 178 -14.08 20.35 27.82
CA ARG A 178 -15.53 20.21 28.11
C ARG A 178 -16.39 20.32 26.86
N GLY A 179 -17.37 19.43 26.76
CA GLY A 179 -18.40 19.47 25.72
C GLY A 179 -18.06 18.68 24.46
N MET A 180 -16.93 17.97 24.42
CA MET A 180 -16.57 17.08 23.31
C MET A 180 -17.63 15.98 23.10
N ARG A 181 -17.83 15.61 21.83
CA ARG A 181 -18.77 14.57 21.41
C ARG A 181 -18.13 13.63 20.40
N TRP A 182 -18.55 12.39 20.42
CA TRP A 182 -18.32 11.42 19.36
C TRP A 182 -19.06 11.84 18.08
N SER A 183 -18.67 11.28 16.93
CA SER A 183 -19.27 11.59 15.61
C SER A 183 -20.76 11.27 15.46
N ASP A 184 -21.35 10.55 16.41
CA ASP A 184 -22.79 10.29 16.51
C ASP A 184 -23.52 11.25 17.47
N GLY A 185 -22.80 12.21 18.05
CA GLY A 185 -23.30 13.20 18.98
C GLY A 185 -23.27 12.77 20.45
N HIS A 186 -22.90 11.52 20.78
CA HIS A 186 -22.81 11.08 22.17
C HIS A 186 -21.68 11.84 22.89
N PRO A 187 -21.87 12.32 24.14
CA PRO A 187 -20.80 12.96 24.90
C PRO A 187 -19.57 12.07 25.04
N PHE A 188 -18.38 12.64 24.83
CA PHE A 188 -17.11 12.01 25.13
C PHE A 188 -16.66 12.39 26.54
N THR A 189 -16.27 11.42 27.36
CA THR A 189 -15.85 11.63 28.76
C THR A 189 -14.72 10.70 29.16
N VAL A 190 -14.16 10.92 30.35
CA VAL A 190 -13.18 10.00 30.96
C VAL A 190 -13.73 8.57 31.09
N ARG A 191 -15.06 8.37 31.10
CA ARG A 191 -15.66 7.02 31.15
C ARG A 191 -15.34 6.17 29.91
N ASP A 192 -15.15 6.81 28.75
CA ASP A 192 -14.73 6.13 27.52
C ASP A 192 -13.28 5.62 27.65
N MET A 193 -12.42 6.40 28.30
CA MET A 193 -11.03 6.01 28.60
C MET A 193 -10.95 4.92 29.68
N VAL A 194 -11.80 5.00 30.70
CA VAL A 194 -11.91 3.94 31.73
C VAL A 194 -12.41 2.64 31.10
N TYR A 195 -13.39 2.72 30.20
CA TYR A 195 -13.87 1.53 29.48
C TYR A 195 -12.75 0.88 28.67
N TRP A 196 -11.96 1.66 27.93
CA TRP A 196 -10.76 1.15 27.27
C TRP A 196 -9.81 0.47 28.27
N TYR A 197 -9.49 1.13 29.40
CA TYR A 197 -8.54 0.60 30.37
C TYR A 197 -9.01 -0.72 30.99
N ASP A 198 -10.25 -0.78 31.45
CA ASP A 198 -10.80 -1.95 32.15
C ASP A 198 -11.11 -3.10 31.19
N TRP A 199 -11.69 -2.81 30.02
CA TRP A 199 -12.28 -3.82 29.15
C TRP A 199 -11.51 -4.07 27.85
N GLU A 200 -10.89 -3.06 27.24
CA GLU A 200 -10.05 -3.30 26.06
C GLU A 200 -8.61 -3.71 26.43
N LEU A 201 -8.06 -3.16 27.51
CA LEU A 201 -6.70 -3.46 27.96
C LEU A 201 -6.67 -4.60 28.99
N ASN A 202 -7.26 -4.40 30.17
CA ASN A 202 -7.10 -5.34 31.29
C ASN A 202 -7.82 -6.68 31.05
N TYR A 203 -9.07 -6.68 30.58
CA TYR A 203 -9.82 -7.92 30.31
C TYR A 203 -9.17 -8.78 29.21
N PHE A 204 -8.88 -8.20 28.04
CA PHE A 204 -8.24 -8.95 26.95
C PHE A 204 -6.83 -9.44 27.29
N GLN A 205 -6.09 -8.71 28.13
CA GLN A 205 -4.83 -9.20 28.68
C GLN A 205 -5.01 -10.46 29.55
N GLN A 206 -6.04 -10.50 30.41
CA GLN A 206 -6.31 -11.65 31.29
C GLN A 206 -6.62 -12.93 30.51
N ILE A 207 -7.31 -12.81 29.37
CA ILE A 207 -7.64 -13.95 28.51
C ILE A 207 -6.59 -14.22 27.42
N GLY A 208 -5.43 -13.55 27.47
CA GLY A 208 -4.30 -13.78 26.57
C GLY A 208 -4.46 -13.25 25.15
N ASN A 209 -5.33 -12.26 24.92
CA ASN A 209 -5.65 -11.73 23.59
C ASN A 209 -4.72 -10.56 23.17
N PRO A 210 -4.22 -10.56 21.91
CA PRO A 210 -3.27 -9.55 21.40
C PRO A 210 -3.81 -8.11 21.30
N LEU A 211 -5.12 -7.86 21.46
CA LEU A 211 -5.69 -6.51 21.58
C LEU A 211 -5.02 -5.66 22.69
N SER A 212 -4.37 -6.32 23.66
CA SER A 212 -3.69 -5.73 24.82
C SER A 212 -2.30 -5.12 24.54
N LEU A 213 -1.65 -5.41 23.41
CA LEU A 213 -0.23 -5.08 23.21
C LEU A 213 0.08 -3.57 23.13
N VAL A 214 -0.86 -2.76 22.64
CA VAL A 214 -0.67 -1.30 22.51
C VAL A 214 -0.85 -0.59 23.85
N GLY A 215 -1.87 -0.94 24.64
CA GLY A 215 -2.10 -0.32 25.94
C GLY A 215 -1.06 -0.70 27.00
N PHE A 216 -0.44 -1.87 26.87
CA PHE A 216 0.67 -2.31 27.73
C PHE A 216 1.87 -1.34 27.66
N ARG A 217 2.17 -0.77 26.49
CA ARG A 217 3.30 0.15 26.31
C ARG A 217 3.06 1.51 26.96
N ILE A 218 1.83 2.02 26.92
CA ILE A 218 1.46 3.35 27.45
C ILE A 218 1.55 3.37 28.98
N LEU A 219 1.04 2.32 29.63
CA LEU A 219 1.02 2.24 31.09
C LEU A 219 2.32 1.65 31.65
N ARG A 220 3.35 1.44 30.83
CA ARG A 220 4.59 0.83 31.29
C ARG A 220 5.38 1.77 32.21
N SER A 221 5.88 1.23 33.31
CA SER A 221 6.76 1.92 34.24
C SER A 221 7.76 0.93 34.84
N GLY A 222 8.79 0.60 34.06
CA GLY A 222 9.72 -0.50 34.35
C GLY A 222 9.06 -1.86 34.13
N SER A 223 9.15 -2.72 35.14
CA SER A 223 8.52 -4.05 35.19
C SER A 223 7.05 -4.06 35.62
N ASP A 224 6.57 -2.92 36.09
CA ASP A 224 5.22 -2.74 36.61
C ASP A 224 4.38 -1.89 35.65
N LEU A 225 3.06 -1.97 35.81
CA LEU A 225 2.10 -1.15 35.08
C LEU A 225 1.55 -0.04 35.97
N GLY A 226 1.46 1.15 35.39
CA GLY A 226 0.66 2.23 35.92
C GLY A 226 -0.84 1.93 35.84
N ARG A 227 -1.61 2.74 36.55
CA ARG A 227 -3.07 2.64 36.60
C ARG A 227 -3.71 3.94 36.16
N LEU A 228 -4.89 3.83 35.55
CA LEU A 228 -5.73 4.95 35.16
C LEU A 228 -6.81 5.16 36.23
N GLU A 229 -6.93 6.37 36.74
CA GLU A 229 -7.96 6.78 37.69
C GLU A 229 -8.86 7.84 37.04
N ARG A 230 -10.17 7.66 37.19
CA ARG A 230 -11.15 8.71 36.93
C ARG A 230 -11.29 9.59 38.19
N VAL A 231 -10.95 10.87 38.07
CA VAL A 231 -11.19 11.86 39.13
C VAL A 231 -12.62 12.40 38.99
N ASP A 232 -12.99 12.81 37.77
CA ASP A 232 -14.33 13.21 37.37
C ASP A 232 -14.55 12.93 35.87
N ASP A 233 -15.66 13.37 35.26
CA ASP A 233 -15.99 13.08 33.86
C ASP A 233 -15.07 13.79 32.83
N THR A 234 -14.23 14.73 33.28
CA THR A 234 -13.31 15.52 32.47
C THR A 234 -11.88 15.51 32.99
N THR A 235 -11.59 14.79 34.07
CA THR A 235 -10.27 14.72 34.69
C THR A 235 -9.83 13.27 34.84
N VAL A 236 -8.74 12.93 34.16
CA VAL A 236 -8.12 11.59 34.20
C VAL A 236 -6.73 11.68 34.81
N ARG A 237 -6.38 10.69 35.64
CA ARG A 237 -5.09 10.64 36.31
C ARG A 237 -4.39 9.32 36.03
N PHE A 238 -3.13 9.38 35.63
CA PHE A 238 -2.24 8.24 35.49
C PHE A 238 -1.32 8.19 36.69
N VAL A 239 -1.27 7.05 37.37
CA VAL A 239 -0.43 6.83 38.55
C VAL A 239 0.50 5.66 38.28
N PHE A 240 1.80 5.93 38.35
CA PHE A 240 2.87 4.99 38.06
C PHE A 240 3.64 4.58 39.32
N PRO A 241 4.10 3.33 39.41
CA PRO A 241 4.94 2.86 40.51
C PRO A 241 6.37 3.44 40.46
N ASN A 242 6.89 3.73 39.26
CA ASN A 242 8.20 4.34 39.04
C ASN A 242 8.04 5.68 38.27
N PRO A 243 9.03 6.59 38.33
CA PRO A 243 9.01 7.82 37.54
C PRO A 243 8.87 7.54 36.04
N THR A 244 8.14 8.38 35.30
CA THR A 244 7.95 8.23 33.84
C THR A 244 8.37 9.50 33.07
N PRO A 245 9.68 9.75 32.91
CA PRO A 245 10.21 11.02 32.40
C PRO A 245 9.89 11.34 30.92
N PHE A 246 9.46 10.35 30.14
CA PHE A 246 9.14 10.48 28.71
C PHE A 246 7.65 10.26 28.40
N PHE A 247 6.78 10.36 29.42
CA PHE A 247 5.38 9.98 29.29
C PHE A 247 4.59 10.86 28.29
N LEU A 248 4.89 12.15 28.19
CA LEU A 248 4.24 13.02 27.21
C LEU A 248 4.61 12.62 25.78
N GLU A 249 5.88 12.33 25.56
CA GLU A 249 6.34 11.80 24.29
C GLU A 249 5.59 10.46 23.97
N PHE A 250 5.31 9.59 24.97
CA PHE A 250 4.48 8.36 24.82
C PHE A 250 3.10 8.66 24.29
N LEU A 251 2.46 9.67 24.87
CA LEU A 251 1.11 10.05 24.49
C LEU A 251 1.05 10.78 23.14
N ALA A 252 2.12 11.46 22.72
CA ALA A 252 2.17 12.19 21.46
C ALA A 252 2.46 11.29 20.24
N SER A 253 3.29 10.25 20.41
CA SER A 253 3.72 9.35 19.32
C SER A 253 2.83 8.13 19.10
N THR A 254 1.91 7.86 20.01
CA THR A 254 0.99 6.74 19.90
C THR A 254 -0.34 7.30 19.39
N SER A 255 -0.76 6.95 18.17
CA SER A 255 -2.09 7.33 17.67
C SER A 255 -3.13 6.63 18.53
N LEU A 256 -3.73 7.36 19.47
CA LEU A 256 -4.56 6.83 20.56
C LEU A 256 -5.96 6.40 20.13
N ASN A 257 -6.13 5.91 18.89
CA ASN A 257 -7.36 5.19 18.54
C ASN A 257 -7.60 4.01 19.51
N GLY A 258 -6.57 3.52 20.22
CA GLY A 258 -6.71 2.61 21.35
C GLY A 258 -7.41 3.23 22.56
N MET A 259 -6.88 4.31 23.18
CA MET A 259 -7.36 4.82 24.48
C MET A 259 -8.76 5.45 24.47
N PHE A 260 -9.24 5.83 23.29
CA PHE A 260 -10.57 6.40 23.12
C PHE A 260 -11.49 5.34 22.52
N ALA A 261 -12.23 4.66 23.39
CA ALA A 261 -13.19 3.63 22.99
C ALA A 261 -14.62 4.18 23.20
N PRO A 262 -15.46 4.30 22.14
CA PRO A 262 -16.83 4.78 22.28
C PRO A 262 -17.66 3.76 23.06
N ARG A 263 -17.66 3.89 24.39
CA ARG A 263 -18.21 2.90 25.31
C ARG A 263 -19.67 2.59 24.98
N HIS A 264 -20.46 3.62 24.74
CA HIS A 264 -21.90 3.51 24.43
C HIS A 264 -22.18 2.67 23.16
N TYR A 265 -21.21 2.58 22.25
CA TYR A 265 -21.29 1.75 21.07
C TYR A 265 -20.69 0.35 21.29
N LEU A 266 -19.50 0.25 21.91
CA LEU A 266 -18.74 -0.99 22.00
C LEU A 266 -19.22 -1.94 23.10
N GLU A 267 -19.77 -1.41 24.20
CA GLU A 267 -20.17 -2.20 25.37
C GLU A 267 -21.13 -3.35 25.00
N LYS A 268 -22.09 -3.09 24.09
CA LYS A 268 -23.09 -4.08 23.65
C LYS A 268 -22.51 -5.28 22.87
N PHE A 269 -21.28 -5.17 22.38
CA PHE A 269 -20.58 -6.24 21.65
C PHE A 269 -19.47 -6.91 22.46
N HIS A 270 -19.21 -6.42 23.68
CA HIS A 270 -18.13 -6.92 24.51
C HIS A 270 -18.44 -8.36 24.99
N PRO A 271 -17.46 -9.30 24.98
CA PRO A 271 -17.70 -10.70 25.35
C PRO A 271 -18.36 -10.88 26.73
N GLU A 272 -17.99 -10.03 27.70
CA GLU A 272 -18.47 -10.10 29.08
C GLU A 272 -19.66 -9.18 29.38
N LEU A 273 -19.77 -8.04 28.68
CA LEU A 273 -20.76 -6.99 29.00
C LEU A 273 -21.91 -6.90 28.00
N GLY A 274 -21.69 -7.42 26.80
CA GLY A 274 -22.60 -7.28 25.67
C GLY A 274 -23.80 -8.22 25.75
N ASP A 275 -24.67 -8.12 24.75
CA ASP A 275 -25.82 -9.00 24.61
C ASP A 275 -25.37 -10.34 23.99
N PRO A 276 -25.42 -11.47 24.72
CA PRO A 276 -24.97 -12.76 24.19
C PRO A 276 -25.73 -13.19 22.94
N SER A 277 -27.01 -12.82 22.82
CA SER A 277 -27.84 -13.19 21.67
C SER A 277 -27.43 -12.43 20.40
N LEU A 278 -27.10 -11.14 20.55
CA LEU A 278 -26.56 -10.32 19.47
C LEU A 278 -25.19 -10.85 19.03
N ILE A 279 -24.31 -11.14 19.99
CA ILE A 279 -22.97 -11.69 19.72
C ILE A 279 -23.07 -13.05 19.01
N GLU A 280 -23.91 -13.96 19.49
CA GLU A 280 -24.12 -15.27 18.86
C GLU A 280 -24.69 -15.14 17.43
N THR A 281 -25.57 -14.18 17.20
CA THR A 281 -26.12 -13.89 15.87
C THR A 281 -25.02 -13.41 14.93
N ILE A 282 -24.19 -12.44 15.36
CA ILE A 282 -23.07 -11.94 14.56
C ILE A 282 -22.05 -13.06 14.31
N MET A 283 -21.75 -13.89 15.32
CA MET A 283 -20.86 -15.04 15.19
C MET A 283 -21.33 -15.99 14.08
N LYS A 284 -22.59 -16.42 14.13
CA LYS A 284 -23.17 -17.33 13.11
C LYS A 284 -23.14 -16.72 11.71
N GLN A 285 -23.53 -15.46 11.58
CA GLN A 285 -23.60 -14.81 10.27
C GLN A 285 -22.22 -14.55 9.65
N ARG A 286 -21.20 -14.38 10.48
CA ARG A 286 -19.84 -14.06 10.04
C ARG A 286 -18.89 -15.26 10.01
N GLY A 287 -19.35 -16.44 10.43
CA GLY A 287 -18.47 -17.59 10.64
C GLY A 287 -17.38 -17.31 11.68
N LEU A 288 -17.70 -16.48 12.70
CA LEU A 288 -16.77 -16.20 13.80
C LEU A 288 -17.00 -17.21 14.91
N ASN A 289 -15.90 -17.67 15.50
CA ASN A 289 -15.91 -18.79 16.42
C ASN A 289 -15.82 -18.34 17.90
N THR A 290 -15.52 -17.06 18.16
CA THR A 290 -15.52 -16.50 19.52
C THR A 290 -16.18 -15.13 19.63
N PRO A 291 -16.76 -14.79 20.80
CA PRO A 291 -17.21 -13.43 21.11
C PRO A 291 -16.11 -12.35 20.95
N SER A 292 -14.86 -12.69 21.26
CA SER A 292 -13.73 -11.77 21.13
C SER A 292 -13.49 -11.36 19.67
N GLN A 293 -13.78 -12.25 18.72
CA GLN A 293 -13.71 -11.94 17.30
C GLN A 293 -14.81 -10.96 16.89
N VAL A 294 -16.03 -11.11 17.40
CA VAL A 294 -17.11 -10.12 17.17
C VAL A 294 -16.68 -8.74 17.63
N TYR A 295 -16.16 -8.64 18.86
CA TYR A 295 -15.68 -7.38 19.41
C TYR A 295 -14.58 -6.77 18.54
N ARG A 296 -13.61 -7.58 18.12
CA ARG A 296 -12.54 -7.14 17.22
C ARG A 296 -13.11 -6.62 15.91
N GLU A 297 -14.10 -7.29 15.31
CA GLU A 297 -14.70 -6.85 14.04
C GLU A 297 -15.44 -5.51 14.15
N VAL A 298 -16.18 -5.27 15.22
CA VAL A 298 -16.89 -3.98 15.42
C VAL A 298 -15.94 -2.85 15.82
N ARG A 299 -14.75 -3.18 16.33
CA ARG A 299 -13.72 -2.22 16.78
C ARG A 299 -12.78 -1.77 15.65
N ARG A 300 -12.93 -2.32 14.45
CA ARG A 300 -12.04 -2.05 13.31
C ARG A 300 -12.15 -0.63 12.82
N ASP A 301 -11.04 -0.14 12.29
CA ASP A 301 -10.94 1.18 11.67
C ASP A 301 -11.80 1.35 10.40
N ASP A 302 -12.14 0.24 9.74
CA ASP A 302 -12.98 0.20 8.54
C ASP A 302 -14.48 0.00 8.84
N ASN A 303 -14.89 0.00 10.12
CA ASN A 303 -16.29 -0.07 10.51
C ASN A 303 -16.96 1.32 10.42
N PRO A 304 -17.90 1.55 9.47
CA PRO A 304 -18.55 2.85 9.31
C PRO A 304 -19.52 3.21 10.45
N GLU A 305 -19.96 2.22 11.24
CA GLU A 305 -20.86 2.41 12.36
C GLU A 305 -20.15 2.88 13.63
N GLN A 306 -18.83 2.63 13.74
CA GLN A 306 -18.09 2.99 14.94
C GLN A 306 -17.98 4.51 15.06
N PRO A 307 -18.46 5.12 16.17
CA PRO A 307 -18.28 6.54 16.42
C PRO A 307 -16.79 6.91 16.56
N ARG A 308 -16.40 8.08 16.04
CA ARG A 308 -15.01 8.56 16.04
C ARG A 308 -14.91 9.99 16.55
N LEU A 309 -13.73 10.35 17.06
CA LEU A 309 -13.34 11.72 17.42
C LEU A 309 -12.53 12.42 16.32
N SER A 310 -12.22 11.71 15.22
CA SER A 310 -11.38 12.17 14.12
C SER A 310 -12.03 13.29 13.30
N ALA A 311 -11.21 14.10 12.62
CA ALA A 311 -11.66 15.21 11.77
C ALA A 311 -12.49 14.75 10.55
N TRP A 312 -12.13 13.59 9.99
CA TRP A 312 -12.89 12.90 8.95
C TRP A 312 -13.27 11.50 9.42
N ILE A 313 -14.40 11.00 8.94
CA ILE A 313 -15.02 9.73 9.35
C ILE A 313 -15.43 8.90 8.14
N TYR A 314 -15.34 7.58 8.31
CA TYR A 314 -15.80 6.61 7.33
C TYR A 314 -17.28 6.32 7.58
N ARG A 315 -18.14 6.54 6.57
CA ARG A 315 -19.60 6.40 6.70
C ARG A 315 -20.22 5.42 5.71
N ARG A 316 -19.47 5.04 4.68
CA ARG A 316 -19.89 4.07 3.68
C ARG A 316 -18.85 2.99 3.54
N PHE A 317 -19.23 1.75 3.85
CA PHE A 317 -18.37 0.60 3.56
C PHE A 317 -18.22 0.38 2.06
N LYS A 318 -16.99 0.22 1.59
CA LYS A 318 -16.62 -0.13 0.23
C LYS A 318 -15.45 -1.10 0.26
N THR A 319 -15.60 -2.26 -0.39
CA THR A 319 -14.53 -3.27 -0.39
C THR A 319 -13.30 -2.81 -1.17
N ASN A 320 -13.50 -2.10 -2.28
CA ASN A 320 -12.42 -1.71 -3.19
C ASN A 320 -12.12 -0.20 -3.13
N PRO A 321 -10.83 0.21 -3.12
CA PRO A 321 -10.42 1.60 -3.25
C PRO A 321 -11.05 2.37 -4.43
N PRO A 322 -11.07 3.71 -4.37
CA PRO A 322 -10.67 4.48 -3.19
C PRO A 322 -11.70 4.40 -2.08
N GLN A 323 -11.19 4.60 -0.87
CA GLN A 323 -11.99 4.85 0.31
C GLN A 323 -12.28 6.34 0.44
N VAL A 324 -13.51 6.66 0.85
CA VAL A 324 -13.98 8.04 0.94
C VAL A 324 -14.36 8.32 2.38
N PHE A 325 -13.79 9.39 2.92
CA PHE A 325 -14.04 9.89 4.24
C PHE A 325 -14.70 11.25 4.12
N VAL A 326 -15.67 11.50 4.99
CA VAL A 326 -16.40 12.77 5.05
C VAL A 326 -16.07 13.48 6.35
N ARG A 327 -16.16 14.80 6.38
CA ARG A 327 -15.93 15.55 7.61
C ARG A 327 -16.81 15.06 8.77
N ASN A 328 -16.28 15.15 9.98
CA ASN A 328 -17.02 14.82 11.18
C ASN A 328 -17.87 16.03 11.63
N PRO A 329 -19.21 15.93 11.64
CA PRO A 329 -20.06 17.04 12.10
C PRO A 329 -19.89 17.31 13.61
N TYR A 330 -19.29 16.44 14.40
CA TYR A 330 -19.03 16.69 15.82
C TYR A 330 -17.55 16.93 16.11
N TYR A 331 -16.76 17.28 15.08
CA TYR A 331 -15.37 17.63 15.32
C TYR A 331 -15.27 18.86 16.22
N TRP A 332 -14.37 18.78 17.19
CA TRP A 332 -14.33 19.61 18.40
C TRP A 332 -13.25 20.71 18.33
N ALA A 333 -12.69 20.94 17.16
CA ALA A 333 -11.73 22.00 16.90
C ALA A 333 -12.32 23.11 16.01
N VAL A 334 -11.83 24.32 16.22
CA VAL A 334 -12.20 25.54 15.50
C VAL A 334 -10.94 26.31 15.10
N ASP A 335 -11.10 27.25 14.18
CA ASP A 335 -10.09 28.28 13.91
C ASP A 335 -10.23 29.48 14.88
N PRO A 336 -9.36 30.51 14.82
CA PRO A 336 -9.44 31.69 15.69
C PRO A 336 -10.72 32.53 15.55
N GLU A 337 -11.48 32.33 14.48
CA GLU A 337 -12.77 32.98 14.22
C GLU A 337 -13.98 32.09 14.56
N GLY A 338 -13.75 30.93 15.19
CA GLY A 338 -14.81 30.04 15.63
C GLY A 338 -15.47 29.26 14.49
N ASN A 339 -14.81 29.13 13.34
CA ASN A 339 -15.24 28.26 12.26
C ASN A 339 -14.85 26.81 12.60
N GLN A 340 -15.83 25.91 12.66
CA GLN A 340 -15.63 24.49 12.93
C GLN A 340 -14.73 23.84 11.86
N LEU A 341 -13.65 23.21 12.28
CA LEU A 341 -12.76 22.44 11.41
C LEU A 341 -13.28 21.01 11.19
N PRO A 342 -12.79 20.27 10.18
CA PRO A 342 -11.84 20.68 9.14
C PRO A 342 -12.48 21.56 8.06
N TYR A 343 -11.67 22.36 7.35
CA TYR A 343 -12.16 23.13 6.19
C TYR A 343 -12.51 22.23 5.01
N ILE A 344 -11.75 21.16 4.78
CA ILE A 344 -11.98 20.21 3.68
C ILE A 344 -13.12 19.25 4.01
N ASP A 345 -14.02 19.06 3.06
CA ASP A 345 -15.26 18.31 3.23
C ASP A 345 -15.05 16.79 3.12
N ARG A 346 -14.18 16.37 2.21
CA ARG A 346 -13.94 14.95 1.88
C ARG A 346 -12.45 14.66 1.73
N VAL A 347 -12.07 13.45 2.13
CA VAL A 347 -10.76 12.87 1.85
C VAL A 347 -11.00 11.59 1.05
N THR A 348 -10.34 11.44 -0.09
CA THR A 348 -10.41 10.25 -0.93
C THR A 348 -9.02 9.63 -1.01
N ILE A 349 -8.87 8.38 -0.60
CA ILE A 349 -7.59 7.69 -0.61
C ILE A 349 -7.62 6.55 -1.62
N ASP A 350 -6.83 6.68 -2.69
CA ASP A 350 -6.61 5.66 -3.72
C ASP A 350 -5.45 4.72 -3.34
N VAL A 351 -5.46 3.51 -3.90
CA VAL A 351 -4.34 2.58 -3.83
C VAL A 351 -3.73 2.48 -5.23
N ASP A 352 -2.53 3.03 -5.39
CA ASP A 352 -1.83 3.15 -6.66
C ASP A 352 -0.54 2.33 -6.65
N ALA A 353 -0.18 1.74 -7.79
CA ALA A 353 1.15 1.14 -7.94
C ALA A 353 2.23 2.22 -7.74
N SER A 354 3.38 1.87 -7.16
CA SER A 354 4.42 2.85 -6.77
C SER A 354 4.85 3.78 -7.91
N ASP A 355 5.07 3.26 -9.13
CA ASP A 355 5.41 4.09 -10.29
C ASP A 355 4.26 5.02 -10.72
N LEU A 356 3.01 4.55 -10.65
CA LEU A 356 1.84 5.37 -10.97
C LEU A 356 1.65 6.49 -9.95
N PHE A 357 1.85 6.19 -8.66
CA PHE A 357 1.82 7.19 -7.60
C PHE A 357 2.82 8.31 -7.90
N VAL A 358 4.06 7.98 -8.28
CA VAL A 358 5.10 8.94 -8.65
C VAL A 358 4.65 9.83 -9.81
N LEU A 359 4.01 9.24 -10.84
CA LEU A 359 3.51 9.99 -11.99
C LEU A 359 2.34 10.90 -11.63
N LYS A 360 1.36 10.43 -10.85
CA LYS A 360 0.23 11.25 -10.34
C LYS A 360 0.72 12.40 -9.47
N ALA A 361 1.68 12.13 -8.59
CA ALA A 361 2.33 13.13 -7.75
C ALA A 361 3.07 14.19 -8.61
N ALA A 362 3.82 13.76 -9.63
CA ALA A 362 4.49 14.66 -10.57
C ALA A 362 3.53 15.42 -11.48
N ALA A 363 2.31 14.93 -11.69
CA ALA A 363 1.26 15.61 -12.44
C ALA A 363 0.44 16.60 -11.58
N GLY A 364 0.64 16.65 -10.26
CA GLY A 364 -0.16 17.47 -9.35
C GLY A 364 -1.56 16.90 -9.07
N SER A 365 -1.78 15.59 -9.28
CA SER A 365 -3.08 14.95 -9.00
C SER A 365 -3.40 14.86 -7.51
N TYR A 366 -2.37 14.87 -6.65
CA TYR A 366 -2.53 14.93 -5.18
C TYR A 366 -2.26 16.37 -4.68
N PRO A 367 -3.14 16.96 -3.86
CA PRO A 367 -2.95 18.32 -3.34
C PRO A 367 -1.77 18.49 -2.42
N ALA A 368 -1.49 17.48 -1.60
CA ALA A 368 -0.28 17.45 -0.80
C ALA A 368 0.17 16.00 -0.60
N VAL A 369 1.48 15.77 -0.70
CA VAL A 369 2.12 14.48 -0.51
C VAL A 369 3.29 14.63 0.46
N PHE A 370 3.28 13.85 1.54
CA PHE A 370 4.29 13.88 2.62
C PHE A 370 5.02 12.54 2.81
N GLU A 371 4.74 11.57 1.95
CA GLU A 371 5.20 10.18 2.12
C GLU A 371 6.58 9.96 1.48
N THR A 372 7.61 9.72 2.28
CA THR A 372 8.99 9.57 1.78
C THR A 372 9.28 8.22 1.14
N GLU A 373 8.50 7.19 1.46
CA GLU A 373 8.69 5.86 0.87
C GLU A 373 8.39 5.87 -0.64
N ASN A 374 7.41 6.70 -1.02
CA ASN A 374 7.01 6.94 -2.41
C ASN A 374 7.62 8.22 -3.01
N LEU A 375 7.91 9.26 -2.22
CA LEU A 375 8.68 10.45 -2.63
C LEU A 375 10.20 10.22 -2.51
N ARG A 376 10.72 9.26 -3.26
CA ARG A 376 12.15 8.95 -3.26
C ARG A 376 12.96 10.09 -3.87
N LEU A 377 14.14 10.36 -3.31
CA LEU A 377 15.05 11.36 -3.84
C LEU A 377 15.51 11.04 -5.28
N SER A 378 15.49 9.77 -5.69
CA SER A 378 15.73 9.36 -7.09
C SER A 378 14.75 10.02 -8.07
N ASN A 379 13.54 10.36 -7.63
CA ASN A 379 12.50 11.02 -8.43
C ASN A 379 12.54 12.54 -8.30
N TYR A 380 13.46 13.10 -7.52
CA TYR A 380 13.54 14.54 -7.26
C TYR A 380 13.66 15.37 -8.54
N GLY A 381 14.49 14.92 -9.48
CA GLY A 381 14.66 15.59 -10.78
C GLY A 381 13.36 15.66 -11.58
N LEU A 382 12.53 14.61 -11.52
CA LEU A 382 11.21 14.57 -12.15
C LEU A 382 10.28 15.59 -11.50
N TYR A 383 10.18 15.62 -10.17
CA TYR A 383 9.32 16.57 -9.48
C TYR A 383 9.73 18.02 -9.73
N MET A 384 11.04 18.31 -9.70
CA MET A 384 11.54 19.65 -10.01
C MET A 384 11.26 20.07 -11.46
N ALA A 385 11.34 19.14 -12.42
CA ALA A 385 11.01 19.42 -13.81
C ALA A 385 9.50 19.58 -14.06
N SER A 386 8.66 18.86 -13.31
CA SER A 386 7.21 18.89 -13.48
C SER A 386 6.49 19.94 -12.63
N ARG A 387 7.16 20.58 -11.66
CA ARG A 387 6.53 21.49 -10.67
C ARG A 387 5.68 22.62 -11.26
N GLU A 388 6.12 23.20 -12.38
CA GLU A 388 5.38 24.27 -13.06
C GLU A 388 4.16 23.73 -13.80
N GLN A 389 4.28 22.55 -14.41
CA GLN A 389 3.18 21.90 -15.11
C GLN A 389 2.13 21.34 -14.15
N GLY A 390 2.56 20.74 -13.04
CA GLY A 390 1.68 20.19 -12.00
C GLY A 390 1.20 21.21 -10.98
N ASP A 391 1.58 22.49 -11.11
CA ASP A 391 1.21 23.60 -10.22
C ASP A 391 1.46 23.32 -8.71
N PHE A 392 2.65 22.81 -8.39
CA PHE A 392 3.04 22.50 -7.01
C PHE A 392 4.44 22.99 -6.64
N GLN A 393 4.68 23.04 -5.34
CA GLN A 393 5.97 23.35 -4.72
C GLN A 393 6.64 22.07 -4.22
N VAL A 394 7.95 21.98 -4.41
CA VAL A 394 8.80 20.96 -3.78
C VAL A 394 9.37 21.54 -2.50
N ARG A 395 8.90 21.05 -1.34
CA ARG A 395 9.35 21.47 -0.01
C ARG A 395 10.32 20.45 0.57
N HIS A 396 11.27 20.93 1.36
CA HIS A 396 12.30 20.12 2.00
C HIS A 396 12.09 20.17 3.51
N PHE A 397 11.50 19.12 4.06
CA PHE A 397 11.25 18.98 5.49
C PHE A 397 12.42 18.28 6.17
N TYR A 398 12.62 18.57 7.44
CA TYR A 398 13.61 17.85 8.23
C TYR A 398 13.18 16.37 8.34
N SER A 399 14.06 15.46 7.92
CA SER A 399 13.77 14.02 8.05
C SER A 399 13.82 13.65 9.53
N GLY A 400 12.75 13.11 10.09
CA GLY A 400 12.74 12.51 11.43
C GLY A 400 13.42 11.14 11.45
N GLN A 401 13.35 10.38 10.35
CA GLN A 401 14.12 9.15 10.18
C GLN A 401 15.60 9.48 9.97
N ARG A 402 16.49 8.81 10.69
CA ARG A 402 17.92 9.15 10.75
C ARG A 402 18.86 8.28 9.95
N SER A 403 18.38 7.14 9.47
CA SER A 403 19.10 6.38 8.46
C SER A 403 18.11 5.64 7.56
N LEU A 404 18.14 5.99 6.27
CA LEU A 404 17.29 5.38 5.24
C LEU A 404 17.79 3.99 4.82
N TRP A 405 19.02 3.63 5.20
CA TRP A 405 19.67 2.39 4.78
C TRP A 405 20.68 1.94 5.83
N THR A 406 20.38 0.83 6.50
CA THR A 406 21.19 0.31 7.59
C THR A 406 21.45 -1.18 7.41
N ILE A 407 22.71 -1.58 7.56
CA ILE A 407 23.14 -2.98 7.62
C ILE A 407 22.91 -3.48 9.04
N VAL A 408 22.17 -4.57 9.18
CA VAL A 408 21.82 -5.16 10.47
C VAL A 408 22.45 -6.55 10.59
N PHE A 409 23.27 -6.75 11.61
CA PHE A 409 23.93 -8.03 11.90
C PHE A 409 23.13 -8.83 12.92
N ASN A 410 22.97 -10.13 12.72
CA ASN A 410 22.31 -11.00 13.69
C ASN A 410 23.31 -11.50 14.75
N LEU A 411 23.26 -10.93 15.95
CA LEU A 411 24.18 -11.28 17.04
C LEU A 411 23.81 -12.59 17.76
N ASN A 412 22.59 -13.09 17.57
CA ASN A 412 22.12 -14.36 18.13
C ASN A 412 21.52 -15.27 17.05
N LEU A 413 22.26 -15.40 15.94
CA LEU A 413 21.95 -16.29 14.82
C LEU A 413 21.65 -17.72 15.29
N TYR A 414 20.41 -18.14 15.07
CA TYR A 414 20.01 -19.53 15.24
C TYR A 414 20.56 -20.38 14.09
N HIS A 415 21.22 -21.48 14.45
CA HIS A 415 21.82 -22.44 13.52
C HIS A 415 21.80 -23.85 14.10
N GLU A 416 21.87 -24.87 13.25
CA GLU A 416 21.89 -26.27 13.68
C GLU A 416 23.18 -26.60 14.45
N GLU A 417 23.01 -27.35 15.54
CA GLU A 417 24.13 -27.80 16.37
C GLU A 417 25.00 -28.78 15.57
N GLY A 418 26.26 -28.40 15.32
CA GLY A 418 27.19 -29.17 14.50
C GLY A 418 27.41 -28.67 13.08
N ASP A 419 26.83 -27.53 12.67
CA ASP A 419 27.24 -26.80 11.45
C ASP A 419 28.44 -25.88 11.74
N PRO A 420 29.70 -26.29 11.43
CA PRO A 420 30.88 -25.52 11.76
C PRO A 420 30.94 -24.17 11.02
N VAL A 421 30.32 -24.07 9.84
CA VAL A 421 30.33 -22.84 9.01
C VAL A 421 29.42 -21.80 9.65
N ALA A 422 28.19 -22.18 9.99
CA ALA A 422 27.24 -21.29 10.65
C ALA A 422 27.75 -20.82 12.02
N THR A 423 28.34 -21.71 12.81
CA THR A 423 28.94 -21.35 14.11
C THR A 423 30.09 -20.34 13.95
N GLN A 424 31.02 -20.56 13.02
CA GLN A 424 32.13 -19.62 12.78
C GLN A 424 31.63 -18.25 12.28
N LYS A 425 30.61 -18.23 11.42
CA LYS A 425 29.97 -16.98 10.98
C LYS A 425 29.31 -16.24 12.14
N TRP A 426 28.53 -16.93 12.98
CA TRP A 426 27.94 -16.34 14.18
C TRP A 426 29.01 -15.72 15.11
N GLN A 427 30.13 -16.41 15.31
CA GLN A 427 31.26 -15.89 16.08
C GLN A 427 31.83 -14.61 15.46
N LEU A 428 32.01 -14.56 14.13
CA LEU A 428 32.48 -13.37 13.43
C LEU A 428 31.49 -12.20 13.55
N LEU A 429 30.19 -12.44 13.42
CA LEU A 429 29.15 -11.42 13.60
C LEU A 429 29.22 -10.78 14.99
N ASN A 430 29.61 -11.54 16.01
CA ASN A 430 29.78 -11.05 17.38
C ASN A 430 31.09 -10.29 17.62
N ARG A 431 32.09 -10.36 16.72
CA ARG A 431 33.34 -9.60 16.84
C ARG A 431 33.16 -8.16 16.38
N ARG A 432 33.32 -7.20 17.30
CA ARG A 432 33.29 -5.77 16.96
C ARG A 432 34.35 -5.38 15.92
N GLU A 433 35.52 -6.02 15.94
CA GLU A 433 36.59 -5.74 14.97
C GLU A 433 36.15 -6.09 13.54
N PHE A 434 35.38 -7.18 13.38
CA PHE A 434 34.81 -7.58 12.11
C PHE A 434 33.79 -6.55 11.61
N ARG A 435 32.82 -6.17 12.46
CA ARG A 435 31.80 -5.15 12.11
C ARG A 435 32.43 -3.78 11.79
N ARG A 436 33.43 -3.35 12.55
CA ARG A 436 34.18 -2.11 12.28
C ARG A 436 34.97 -2.18 10.98
N ALA A 437 35.62 -3.31 10.67
CA ALA A 437 36.29 -3.49 9.39
C ALA A 437 35.31 -3.36 8.21
N LEU A 438 34.13 -3.99 8.30
CA LEU A 438 33.08 -3.87 7.30
C LEU A 438 32.58 -2.42 7.15
N SER A 439 32.51 -1.65 8.24
CA SER A 439 32.12 -0.24 8.19
C SER A 439 33.18 0.64 7.51
N LEU A 440 34.46 0.45 7.85
CA LEU A 440 35.58 1.23 7.30
C LEU A 440 35.84 0.96 5.81
N ALA A 441 35.45 -0.23 5.34
CA ALA A 441 35.55 -0.57 3.92
C ALA A 441 34.60 0.26 3.05
N ILE A 442 33.46 0.72 3.58
CA ILE A 442 32.39 1.35 2.79
C ILE A 442 32.77 2.79 2.40
N ASN A 443 32.72 3.08 1.10
CA ASN A 443 32.89 4.44 0.58
C ASN A 443 31.57 5.22 0.61
N ARG A 444 31.24 5.74 1.80
CA ARG A 444 30.00 6.50 2.04
C ARG A 444 29.88 7.74 1.18
N GLU A 445 30.97 8.45 0.91
CA GLU A 445 30.95 9.66 0.08
C GLU A 445 30.52 9.35 -1.36
N ALA A 446 31.01 8.23 -1.93
CA ALA A 446 30.59 7.78 -3.26
C ALA A 446 29.09 7.43 -3.29
N ILE A 447 28.60 6.73 -2.27
CA ILE A 447 27.18 6.36 -2.15
C ILE A 447 26.31 7.60 -1.98
N ILE A 448 26.64 8.51 -1.06
CA ILE A 448 25.87 9.75 -0.82
C ILE A 448 25.82 10.61 -2.09
N LYS A 449 26.93 10.71 -2.83
CA LYS A 449 26.98 11.46 -4.08
C LYS A 449 26.10 10.84 -5.17
N ALA A 450 26.11 9.51 -5.30
CA ALA A 450 25.39 8.78 -6.34
C ALA A 450 23.88 8.67 -6.02
N GLU A 451 23.56 8.27 -4.80
CA GLU A 451 22.21 7.86 -4.39
C GLU A 451 21.45 8.98 -3.66
N PHE A 452 22.15 9.83 -2.91
CA PHE A 452 21.53 10.93 -2.15
C PHE A 452 21.73 12.31 -2.78
N LEU A 453 22.13 12.38 -4.06
CA LEU A 453 22.42 13.63 -4.80
C LEU A 453 23.43 14.55 -4.08
N GLY A 454 24.34 13.96 -3.28
CA GLY A 454 25.28 14.69 -2.45
C GLY A 454 24.66 15.37 -1.22
N MET A 455 23.41 15.07 -0.88
CA MET A 455 22.73 15.58 0.30
C MET A 455 23.00 14.67 1.50
N GLY A 456 23.56 15.23 2.56
CA GLY A 456 23.96 14.51 3.77
C GLY A 456 25.47 14.31 3.88
N GLU A 457 25.90 13.64 4.93
CA GLU A 457 27.29 13.35 5.22
C GLU A 457 27.49 11.92 5.78
N PRO A 458 28.71 11.35 5.66
CA PRO A 458 29.04 10.07 6.29
C PRO A 458 28.79 10.12 7.81
N ALA A 459 27.91 9.25 8.28
CA ALA A 459 27.47 9.20 9.67
C ALA A 459 26.91 7.82 10.00
N GLN A 460 26.95 7.43 11.28
CA GLN A 460 26.17 6.30 11.78
C GLN A 460 24.72 6.71 12.05
N ALA A 461 23.86 5.72 12.33
CA ALA A 461 22.45 5.92 12.62
C ALA A 461 22.20 6.54 14.00
N ASP A 462 22.86 7.64 14.34
CA ASP A 462 22.64 8.45 15.54
C ASP A 462 21.37 9.34 15.41
N PRO A 463 20.71 9.75 16.50
CA PRO A 463 19.53 10.63 16.48
C PRO A 463 19.73 12.01 15.82
N GLY A 464 20.97 12.39 15.49
CA GLY A 464 21.34 13.59 14.75
C GLY A 464 21.52 14.82 15.64
N PRO A 465 22.30 15.83 15.19
CA PRO A 465 22.71 16.98 16.03
C PRO A 465 21.56 17.79 16.65
N ASP A 466 20.43 17.88 15.95
CA ASP A 466 19.26 18.62 16.43
C ASP A 466 18.47 17.87 17.52
N SER A 467 18.75 16.57 17.72
CA SER A 467 18.06 15.75 18.72
C SER A 467 18.59 16.00 20.13
N PRO A 468 17.71 16.05 21.15
CA PRO A 468 18.14 16.02 22.55
C PRO A 468 19.00 14.79 22.89
N PHE A 469 18.93 13.71 22.11
CA PHE A 469 19.61 12.45 22.35
C PHE A 469 20.93 12.31 21.57
N HIS A 470 21.31 13.30 20.77
CA HIS A 470 22.52 13.26 19.95
C HIS A 470 23.78 12.78 20.72
N ASN A 471 24.55 11.89 20.08
CA ASN A 471 25.83 11.40 20.53
C ASN A 471 26.87 11.54 19.39
N GLU A 472 27.71 12.58 19.47
CA GLU A 472 28.74 12.86 18.44
C GLU A 472 29.72 11.69 18.25
N ARG A 473 30.04 10.97 19.33
CA ARG A 473 30.96 9.83 19.28
C ARG A 473 30.39 8.70 18.42
N PHE A 474 29.11 8.39 18.59
CA PHE A 474 28.44 7.39 17.77
C PHE A 474 28.27 7.88 16.34
N TYR A 475 27.82 9.13 16.16
CA TYR A 475 27.62 9.76 14.86
C TYR A 475 28.86 9.63 13.95
N ARG A 476 30.07 9.76 14.52
CA ARG A 476 31.36 9.67 13.81
C ARG A 476 32.06 8.30 13.91
N SER A 477 31.45 7.26 14.49
CA SER A 477 32.16 6.00 14.74
C SER A 477 32.37 5.18 13.46
N ALA A 478 33.64 4.98 13.05
CA ALA A 478 34.03 4.14 11.91
C ALA A 478 33.29 4.47 10.61
N VAL A 479 33.14 5.77 10.32
CA VAL A 479 32.44 6.29 9.14
C VAL A 479 33.41 6.65 8.02
N GLU A 480 34.69 6.79 8.33
CA GLU A 480 35.77 7.02 7.39
C GLU A 480 35.96 5.84 6.42
N HIS A 481 36.33 6.14 5.17
CA HIS A 481 36.67 5.14 4.18
C HIS A 481 38.16 4.79 4.26
N ASP A 482 38.49 3.73 4.99
CA ASP A 482 39.85 3.21 5.17
C ASP A 482 39.90 1.69 4.95
N PRO A 483 39.95 1.24 3.67
CA PRO A 483 40.06 -0.18 3.35
C PRO A 483 41.39 -0.80 3.81
N THR A 484 42.42 0.01 4.07
CA THR A 484 43.71 -0.47 4.60
C THR A 484 43.55 -0.88 6.05
N ARG A 485 42.97 0.00 6.88
CA ARG A 485 42.67 -0.33 8.27
C ARG A 485 41.64 -1.45 8.40
N ALA A 486 40.65 -1.50 7.51
CA ALA A 486 39.71 -2.61 7.44
C ALA A 486 40.43 -3.95 7.24
N ASN A 487 41.36 -4.05 6.28
CA ASN A 487 42.15 -5.27 6.08
C ASN A 487 42.98 -5.64 7.31
N GLN A 488 43.62 -4.68 7.97
CA GLN A 488 44.39 -4.91 9.20
C GLN A 488 43.52 -5.49 10.32
N LEU A 489 42.33 -4.94 10.54
CA LEU A 489 41.39 -5.45 11.55
C LEU A 489 40.96 -6.91 11.25
N LEU A 490 40.73 -7.24 9.98
CA LEU A 490 40.42 -8.61 9.57
C LEU A 490 41.60 -9.57 9.80
N ASP A 491 42.84 -9.10 9.56
CA ASP A 491 44.05 -9.88 9.81
C ASP A 491 44.28 -10.10 11.32
N GLU A 492 44.03 -9.07 12.15
CA GLU A 492 44.14 -9.11 13.62
C GLU A 492 43.19 -10.16 14.24
N ILE A 493 42.02 -10.40 13.64
CA ILE A 493 41.09 -11.46 14.07
C ILE A 493 41.30 -12.81 13.39
N GLY A 494 42.38 -12.96 12.60
CA GLY A 494 42.82 -14.24 12.06
C GLY A 494 42.26 -14.61 10.69
N LEU A 495 41.57 -13.71 9.98
CA LEU A 495 40.98 -13.99 8.65
C LEU A 495 41.99 -13.87 7.49
N THR A 496 43.23 -14.33 7.65
CA THR A 496 44.33 -14.05 6.72
C THR A 496 44.34 -14.92 5.45
N ARG A 497 43.70 -16.10 5.48
CA ARG A 497 43.68 -17.02 4.34
C ARG A 497 42.70 -16.58 3.27
N ARG A 498 43.06 -16.82 2.00
CA ARG A 498 42.22 -16.52 0.83
C ARG A 498 42.04 -17.73 -0.06
N ASP A 499 40.91 -17.80 -0.76
CA ASP A 499 40.60 -18.78 -1.78
C ASP A 499 41.20 -18.40 -3.15
N GLY A 500 40.96 -19.23 -4.17
CA GLY A 500 41.48 -19.03 -5.52
C GLY A 500 40.93 -17.79 -6.24
N ASP A 501 39.81 -17.24 -5.76
CA ASP A 501 39.19 -16.02 -6.29
C ASP A 501 39.65 -14.77 -5.52
N GLY A 502 40.51 -14.92 -4.52
CA GLY A 502 41.05 -13.83 -3.71
C GLY A 502 40.19 -13.42 -2.51
N TYR A 503 39.12 -14.16 -2.19
CA TYR A 503 38.26 -13.89 -1.02
C TYR A 503 38.77 -14.61 0.23
N ARG A 504 38.59 -13.99 1.39
CA ARG A 504 38.97 -14.53 2.69
C ARG A 504 38.13 -15.78 3.01
N THR A 505 38.76 -16.78 3.61
CA THR A 505 38.10 -18.02 4.06
C THR A 505 37.87 -18.02 5.56
N LEU A 506 37.00 -18.91 6.03
CA LEU A 506 36.83 -19.15 7.46
C LEU A 506 38.10 -19.80 8.07
N PRO A 507 38.28 -19.73 9.42
CA PRO A 507 39.38 -20.36 10.14
C PRO A 507 39.58 -21.88 9.94
N ASP A 508 38.59 -22.60 9.42
CA ASP A 508 38.73 -24.00 9.00
C ASP A 508 39.10 -24.20 7.51
N GLY A 509 39.05 -23.12 6.71
CA GLY A 509 39.38 -23.10 5.28
C GLY A 509 38.15 -23.16 4.38
N SER A 510 36.96 -23.28 4.94
CA SER A 510 35.70 -23.25 4.19
C SER A 510 35.43 -21.85 3.59
N PRO A 511 34.69 -21.76 2.47
CA PRO A 511 34.35 -20.48 1.86
C PRO A 511 33.48 -19.60 2.78
N MET A 512 33.88 -18.35 2.97
CA MET A 512 33.08 -17.37 3.72
C MET A 512 32.19 -16.59 2.74
N VAL A 513 30.90 -16.91 2.70
CA VAL A 513 29.90 -16.24 1.82
C VAL A 513 28.77 -15.69 2.66
N TRP A 514 28.51 -14.38 2.58
CA TRP A 514 27.41 -13.72 3.28
C TRP A 514 26.21 -13.51 2.37
N PHE A 515 25.04 -13.99 2.77
CA PHE A 515 23.80 -13.72 2.03
C PHE A 515 23.06 -12.55 2.66
N ILE A 516 22.79 -11.51 1.87
CA ILE A 516 22.15 -10.26 2.33
C ILE A 516 20.77 -10.16 1.70
N PRO A 517 19.71 -10.72 2.32
CA PRO A 517 18.34 -10.46 1.92
C PRO A 517 17.97 -8.97 2.09
N TYR A 518 17.23 -8.43 1.13
CA TYR A 518 16.60 -7.12 1.22
C TYR A 518 15.23 -7.11 0.56
N ARG A 519 14.38 -6.16 0.95
CA ARG A 519 13.01 -6.01 0.45
C ARG A 519 12.94 -5.18 -0.83
N ALA A 520 11.86 -5.33 -1.59
CA ALA A 520 11.62 -4.59 -2.83
C ALA A 520 11.54 -3.06 -2.63
N ASN A 521 11.16 -2.59 -1.44
CA ASN A 521 11.06 -1.17 -1.12
C ASN A 521 12.39 -0.51 -0.71
N ILE A 522 13.48 -1.27 -0.58
CA ILE A 522 14.81 -0.74 -0.25
C ILE A 522 15.51 -0.25 -1.52
N LEU A 523 16.22 0.88 -1.43
CA LEU A 523 17.07 1.37 -2.51
C LEU A 523 18.17 0.33 -2.81
N PRO A 524 18.20 -0.27 -4.03
CA PRO A 524 19.19 -1.28 -4.37
C PRO A 524 20.57 -0.67 -4.68
N GLY A 525 20.63 0.61 -5.04
CA GLY A 525 21.86 1.31 -5.41
C GLY A 525 22.98 1.19 -4.36
N PRO A 526 22.77 1.61 -3.09
CA PRO A 526 23.77 1.48 -2.03
C PRO A 526 24.29 0.05 -1.82
N MET A 527 23.48 -0.97 -2.11
CA MET A 527 23.85 -2.37 -1.92
C MET A 527 25.03 -2.78 -2.80
N GLN A 528 25.04 -2.38 -4.07
CA GLN A 528 26.10 -2.79 -4.98
C GLN A 528 27.44 -2.17 -4.58
N PHE A 529 27.44 -0.89 -4.17
CA PHE A 529 28.64 -0.25 -3.61
C PHE A 529 29.18 -1.00 -2.40
N VAL A 530 28.31 -1.37 -1.45
CA VAL A 530 28.73 -2.11 -0.25
C VAL A 530 29.31 -3.49 -0.62
N VAL A 531 28.68 -4.21 -1.55
CA VAL A 531 29.19 -5.51 -2.03
C VAL A 531 30.57 -5.35 -2.69
N ASP A 532 30.75 -4.33 -3.53
CA ASP A 532 32.02 -4.07 -4.23
C ASP A 532 33.12 -3.64 -3.24
N ASP A 533 32.81 -2.77 -2.29
CA ASP A 533 33.72 -2.31 -1.23
C ASP A 533 34.15 -3.48 -0.31
N TRP A 534 33.21 -4.36 0.04
CA TRP A 534 33.51 -5.58 0.81
C TRP A 534 34.33 -6.58 0.01
N ALA A 535 34.08 -6.72 -1.30
CA ALA A 535 34.90 -7.56 -2.16
C ALA A 535 36.36 -7.06 -2.21
N ALA A 536 36.59 -5.74 -2.21
CA ALA A 536 37.92 -5.15 -2.22
C ALA A 536 38.77 -5.52 -0.98
N ILE A 537 38.15 -5.75 0.18
CA ILE A 537 38.82 -6.24 1.40
C ILE A 537 38.80 -7.78 1.51
N GLY A 538 38.28 -8.47 0.49
CA GLY A 538 38.21 -9.93 0.41
C GLY A 538 36.99 -10.55 1.09
N ILE A 539 35.94 -9.80 1.39
CA ILE A 539 34.70 -10.33 1.97
C ILE A 539 33.70 -10.62 0.85
N ARG A 540 33.26 -11.87 0.72
CA ARG A 540 32.30 -12.27 -0.32
C ARG A 540 30.87 -12.09 0.19
N ALA A 541 30.10 -11.22 -0.45
CA ALA A 541 28.69 -10.99 -0.15
C ALA A 541 27.80 -11.13 -1.38
N ILE A 542 26.60 -11.65 -1.19
CA ILE A 542 25.59 -11.86 -2.23
C ILE A 542 24.28 -11.23 -1.75
N ALA A 543 23.93 -10.09 -2.35
CA ALA A 543 22.66 -9.45 -2.10
C ALA A 543 21.53 -10.15 -2.87
N ARG A 544 20.38 -10.36 -2.23
CA ARG A 544 19.21 -10.98 -2.85
C ARG A 544 17.95 -10.24 -2.45
N GLN A 545 17.18 -9.79 -3.43
CA GLN A 545 15.84 -9.30 -3.18
C GLN A 545 14.94 -10.49 -2.83
N VAL A 546 14.15 -10.35 -1.76
CA VAL A 546 13.22 -11.38 -1.27
C VAL A 546 11.90 -10.73 -0.81
N SER A 547 10.86 -11.53 -0.59
CA SER A 547 9.57 -11.04 -0.10
C SER A 547 9.61 -10.63 1.38
N ASP A 548 8.69 -9.74 1.76
CA ASP A 548 8.53 -9.24 3.13
C ASP A 548 8.17 -10.38 4.12
N GLY A 549 7.34 -11.32 3.68
CA GLY A 549 6.99 -12.53 4.44
C GLY A 549 8.22 -13.37 4.78
N LEU A 550 9.08 -13.64 3.79
CA LEU A 550 10.29 -14.43 3.99
C LEU A 550 11.30 -13.76 4.94
N ILE A 551 11.51 -12.44 4.81
CA ILE A 551 12.39 -11.71 5.75
C ILE A 551 11.82 -11.75 7.16
N THR A 552 10.50 -11.58 7.30
CA THR A 552 9.83 -11.60 8.60
C THR A 552 9.96 -12.98 9.26
N ALA A 553 9.71 -14.07 8.51
CA ALA A 553 9.91 -15.44 8.96
C ALA A 553 11.35 -15.70 9.42
N LYS A 554 12.34 -15.28 8.60
CA LYS A 554 13.76 -15.40 8.96
C LYS A 554 14.12 -14.61 10.21
N ARG A 555 13.56 -13.41 10.38
CA ARG A 555 13.78 -12.55 11.55
C ARG A 555 13.24 -13.19 12.82
N LEU A 556 12.00 -13.67 12.77
CA LEU A 556 11.36 -14.30 13.93
C LEU A 556 12.07 -15.61 14.32
N ALA A 557 12.48 -16.41 13.33
CA ALA A 557 13.30 -17.60 13.54
C ALA A 557 14.80 -17.32 13.80
N ALA A 558 15.23 -16.06 13.83
CA ALA A 558 16.63 -15.63 13.98
C ALA A 558 17.63 -16.33 13.03
N THR A 559 17.22 -16.66 11.79
CA THR A 559 18.04 -17.43 10.82
C THR A 559 18.67 -16.60 9.70
N TYR A 560 18.50 -15.27 9.71
CA TYR A 560 19.24 -14.38 8.80
C TYR A 560 20.62 -14.05 9.38
N GLU A 561 21.64 -13.94 8.53
CA GLU A 561 23.00 -13.58 8.96
C GLU A 561 23.17 -12.05 9.02
N ILE A 562 22.88 -11.40 7.90
CA ILE A 562 22.93 -9.96 7.68
C ILE A 562 21.70 -9.62 6.86
N TYR A 563 21.02 -8.52 7.13
CA TYR A 563 19.98 -8.00 6.23
C TYR A 563 19.98 -6.48 6.23
N ILE A 564 19.31 -5.91 5.24
CA ILE A 564 19.15 -4.46 5.16
C ILE A 564 17.76 -4.06 5.60
N ASN A 565 17.73 -3.04 6.44
CA ASN A 565 16.51 -2.38 6.87
C ASN A 565 16.73 -0.87 6.85
N PRO A 566 15.73 -0.05 6.45
CA PRO A 566 15.74 1.34 6.85
C PRO A 566 15.65 1.30 8.38
N SER A 567 16.56 1.96 9.08
CA SER A 567 16.36 2.05 10.51
C SER A 567 15.28 3.09 10.75
N TYR A 568 14.19 2.70 11.41
CA TYR A 568 13.20 3.61 11.96
C TYR A 568 13.77 4.39 13.17
N VAL A 569 15.08 4.66 13.16
CA VAL A 569 15.71 5.57 14.12
C VAL A 569 15.05 6.92 13.93
N ASP A 570 14.22 7.27 14.89
CA ASP A 570 13.61 8.57 14.96
C ASP A 570 14.59 9.57 15.59
N PHE A 571 14.33 10.84 15.33
CA PHE A 571 14.89 11.97 16.04
C PHE A 571 14.74 11.84 17.56
N ILE A 572 13.82 11.00 18.04
CA ILE A 572 13.61 10.69 19.47
C ILE A 572 13.70 9.16 19.68
N PRO A 573 14.88 8.63 20.07
CA PRO A 573 15.16 7.18 20.02
C PRO A 573 14.52 6.37 21.16
N VAL A 574 13.95 7.03 22.17
CA VAL A 574 13.16 6.34 23.23
C VAL A 574 11.83 5.77 22.70
N TRP A 575 11.33 6.24 21.55
CA TRP A 575 10.13 5.72 20.87
C TRP A 575 10.38 4.39 20.20
N ASP A 576 11.43 4.38 19.39
CA ASP A 576 11.85 3.22 18.63
C ASP A 576 13.29 2.89 19.03
N PRO A 577 13.45 2.19 20.16
CA PRO A 577 14.76 1.80 20.63
C PRO A 577 15.29 0.59 19.87
N LEU A 578 14.51 -0.07 19.00
CA LEU A 578 14.90 -1.30 18.29
C LEU A 578 16.26 -1.22 17.56
N PRO A 579 16.68 -0.07 17.02
CA PRO A 579 18.01 0.07 16.44
C PRO A 579 19.12 -0.08 17.50
N TYR A 580 18.90 0.35 18.75
CA TYR A 580 19.92 0.44 19.80
C TYR A 580 19.74 -0.54 20.95
N VAL A 581 18.60 -1.19 21.04
CA VAL A 581 18.23 -2.15 22.08
C VAL A 581 17.93 -3.47 21.37
N PRO A 582 18.31 -4.63 21.94
CA PRO A 582 18.13 -5.91 21.28
C PRO A 582 16.72 -6.10 20.73
N GLY A 583 16.68 -6.51 19.46
CA GLY A 583 15.46 -6.65 18.70
C GLY A 583 15.84 -7.04 17.28
N ILE A 584 15.94 -6.06 16.38
CA ILE A 584 16.24 -6.35 14.97
C ILE A 584 17.64 -6.90 14.70
N HIS A 585 18.61 -6.68 15.59
CA HIS A 585 19.99 -7.20 15.52
C HIS A 585 20.24 -8.36 16.50
N ALA A 586 19.22 -8.72 17.30
CA ALA A 586 19.27 -9.86 18.22
C ALA A 586 17.85 -10.36 18.56
N PRO A 587 17.12 -11.01 17.61
CA PRO A 587 15.69 -11.28 17.75
C PRO A 587 15.32 -12.12 18.98
N ILE A 588 16.01 -13.23 19.24
CA ILE A 588 15.70 -14.10 20.39
C ILE A 588 15.90 -13.37 21.73
N TRP A 589 16.94 -12.54 21.86
CA TRP A 589 17.20 -11.77 23.07
C TRP A 589 16.18 -10.64 23.25
N GLY A 590 15.71 -10.05 22.14
CA GLY A 590 14.57 -9.12 22.15
C GLY A 590 13.27 -9.79 22.60
N MET A 591 12.99 -11.01 22.12
CA MET A 591 11.82 -11.80 22.56
C MET A 591 11.92 -12.20 24.02
N TRP A 592 13.10 -12.64 24.48
CA TRP A 592 13.38 -12.92 25.88
C TRP A 592 13.12 -11.70 26.78
N TYR A 593 13.58 -10.53 26.33
CA TYR A 593 13.35 -9.28 27.02
C TYR A 593 11.85 -8.99 27.11
N ASP A 594 11.13 -9.00 25.99
CA ASP A 594 9.69 -8.79 25.93
C ASP A 594 8.89 -9.79 26.80
N ALA A 595 9.28 -11.08 26.79
CA ALA A 595 8.65 -12.13 27.59
C ALA A 595 8.90 -11.92 29.09
N GLY A 596 10.13 -11.57 29.49
CA GLY A 596 10.47 -11.20 30.86
C GLY A 596 9.64 -10.03 31.39
N PHE A 597 9.27 -9.05 30.53
CA PHE A 597 8.32 -7.99 30.90
C PHE A 597 6.89 -8.48 31.04
N ARG A 598 6.40 -9.31 30.10
CA ARG A 598 5.04 -9.88 30.19
C ARG A 598 4.88 -10.71 31.48
N ALA A 599 5.94 -11.36 31.93
CA ALA A 599 5.98 -12.14 33.16
C ALA A 599 6.17 -11.32 34.46
N ARG A 600 6.04 -9.98 34.42
CA ARG A 600 6.22 -9.07 35.58
C ARG A 600 7.53 -9.34 36.33
N ASN A 601 8.65 -9.18 35.61
CA ASN A 601 10.00 -9.25 36.16
C ASN A 601 10.60 -10.63 36.42
N ASN A 602 9.98 -11.70 35.92
CA ASN A 602 10.70 -12.97 35.81
C ASN A 602 11.44 -13.01 34.47
N MET A 603 12.59 -12.34 34.41
CA MET A 603 13.56 -12.45 33.30
C MET A 603 13.97 -13.91 33.01
N ALA A 604 13.59 -14.87 33.85
CA ALA A 604 13.64 -16.29 33.57
C ALA A 604 12.29 -16.80 33.04
N THR A 605 11.89 -16.40 31.83
CA THR A 605 10.91 -17.18 31.08
C THR A 605 11.65 -18.33 30.40
N ALA A 606 11.30 -19.59 30.69
CA ALA A 606 11.92 -20.77 30.10
C ALA A 606 11.73 -20.89 28.56
N GLU A 607 11.02 -19.93 27.96
CA GLU A 607 10.58 -19.91 26.56
C GLU A 607 11.64 -19.37 25.58
N TYR A 608 12.51 -18.44 26.01
CA TYR A 608 13.53 -17.85 25.16
C TYR A 608 14.89 -17.78 25.86
N GLU A 609 15.97 -17.83 25.09
CA GLU A 609 17.33 -17.75 25.61
C GLU A 609 17.70 -16.31 26.02
N ALA A 610 18.27 -16.16 27.21
CA ALA A 610 18.76 -14.87 27.70
C ALA A 610 20.10 -14.47 27.05
N PRO A 611 20.37 -13.17 26.84
CA PRO A 611 21.72 -12.74 26.48
C PRO A 611 22.72 -13.09 27.62
N PRO A 612 23.98 -13.47 27.29
CA PRO A 612 25.01 -13.72 28.29
C PRO A 612 25.18 -12.52 29.24
N LEU A 613 25.46 -12.80 30.52
CA LEU A 613 25.53 -11.77 31.56
C LEU A 613 26.63 -10.73 31.30
N ASP A 614 27.71 -11.12 30.65
CA ASP A 614 28.86 -10.30 30.29
C ASP A 614 28.71 -9.64 28.91
N HIS A 615 27.66 -9.94 28.15
CA HIS A 615 27.45 -9.37 26.82
C HIS A 615 27.03 -7.89 26.92
N PRO A 616 27.58 -6.97 26.10
CA PRO A 616 27.24 -5.53 26.15
C PRO A 616 25.73 -5.22 26.01
N LEU A 617 25.01 -6.01 25.22
CA LEU A 617 23.55 -5.89 25.08
C LEU A 617 22.78 -6.12 26.39
N ARG A 618 23.32 -6.93 27.32
CA ARG A 618 22.73 -7.10 28.65
C ARG A 618 22.73 -5.76 29.40
N ARG A 619 23.84 -5.03 29.33
CA ARG A 619 23.98 -3.71 29.94
C ARG A 619 23.09 -2.67 29.28
N VAL A 620 22.90 -2.74 27.96
CA VAL A 620 21.99 -1.85 27.23
C VAL A 620 20.54 -2.01 27.68
N PHE A 621 20.07 -3.24 27.91
CA PHE A 621 18.74 -3.45 28.47
C PHE A 621 18.56 -2.79 29.83
N GLU A 622 19.53 -2.93 30.73
CA GLU A 622 19.50 -2.27 32.04
C GLU A 622 19.50 -0.75 31.92
N LEU A 623 20.34 -0.19 31.05
CA LEU A 623 20.41 1.25 30.82
C LEU A 623 19.13 1.80 30.21
N TYR A 624 18.49 1.05 29.32
CA TYR A 624 17.20 1.42 28.75
C TYR A 624 16.14 1.49 29.84
N GLU A 625 15.99 0.47 30.67
CA GLU A 625 15.05 0.50 31.80
C GLU A 625 15.36 1.62 32.81
N GLN A 626 16.65 1.86 33.09
CA GLN A 626 17.09 2.97 33.93
C GLN A 626 16.76 4.33 33.30
N SER A 627 16.86 4.48 31.98
CA SER A 627 16.49 5.73 31.30
C SER A 627 14.99 5.99 31.38
N MET A 628 14.19 4.93 31.23
CA MET A 628 12.73 4.95 31.22
C MET A 628 12.11 5.18 32.60
N THR A 629 12.88 4.96 33.67
CA THR A 629 12.45 5.14 35.07
C THR A 629 13.27 6.20 35.82
N ALA A 630 14.00 7.04 35.08
CA ALA A 630 14.86 8.07 35.67
C ALA A 630 14.04 9.14 36.41
N PRO A 631 14.56 9.71 37.52
CA PRO A 631 13.81 10.69 38.32
C PRO A 631 13.62 12.04 37.62
N SER A 632 14.30 12.27 36.49
CA SER A 632 14.10 13.45 35.65
C SER A 632 14.35 13.12 34.18
N ARG A 633 13.76 13.94 33.29
CA ARG A 633 13.98 13.84 31.84
C ARG A 633 15.44 14.02 31.44
N ALA A 634 16.15 14.97 32.04
CA ALA A 634 17.56 15.21 31.75
C ALA A 634 18.43 13.99 32.11
N GLU A 635 18.16 13.36 33.24
CA GLU A 635 18.87 12.14 33.65
C GLU A 635 18.50 10.94 32.78
N GLY A 636 17.22 10.81 32.39
CA GLY A 636 16.79 9.79 31.42
C GLY A 636 17.56 9.89 30.10
N ILE A 637 17.69 11.10 29.56
CA ILE A 637 18.47 11.37 28.33
C ILE A 637 19.94 11.00 28.54
N ALA A 638 20.54 11.41 29.66
CA ALA A 638 21.94 11.09 29.96
C ALA A 638 22.18 9.58 30.06
N ARG A 639 21.28 8.84 30.70
CA ARG A 639 21.33 7.37 30.78
C ARG A 639 21.19 6.72 29.42
N TYR A 640 20.30 7.24 28.57
CA TYR A 640 20.13 6.75 27.20
C TYR A 640 21.37 7.01 26.34
N ARG A 641 22.05 8.15 26.49
CA ARG A 641 23.30 8.41 25.75
C ARG A 641 24.39 7.38 26.03
N ASN A 642 24.42 6.77 27.21
CA ASN A 642 25.33 5.66 27.50
C ASN A 642 25.03 4.41 26.64
N ILE A 643 23.78 4.20 26.22
CA ILE A 643 23.41 3.15 25.25
C ILE A 643 24.07 3.46 23.90
N LEU A 644 24.00 4.73 23.48
CA LEU A 644 24.62 5.19 22.23
C LEU A 644 26.16 5.11 22.29
N ASP A 645 26.77 5.30 23.47
CA ASP A 645 28.20 5.06 23.65
C ASP A 645 28.57 3.59 23.45
N ILE A 646 27.77 2.66 23.99
CA ILE A 646 27.96 1.22 23.75
C ILE A 646 27.76 0.90 22.28
N ALA A 647 26.73 1.48 21.63
CA ALA A 647 26.52 1.32 20.19
C ALA A 647 27.69 1.85 19.36
N ALA A 648 28.36 2.92 19.81
CA ALA A 648 29.58 3.45 19.18
C ALA A 648 30.78 2.52 19.30
N ASP A 649 30.91 1.84 20.44
CA ASP A 649 31.98 0.87 20.70
C ASP A 649 31.77 -0.45 19.94
N GLU A 650 30.53 -0.92 19.90
CA GLU A 650 30.21 -2.24 19.37
C GLU A 650 29.79 -2.23 17.90
N LEU A 651 29.11 -1.18 17.42
CA LEU A 651 28.68 -1.05 16.03
C LEU A 651 27.81 -2.22 15.53
N TRP A 652 26.70 -2.51 16.22
CA TRP A 652 25.76 -3.60 15.88
C TRP A 652 25.00 -3.40 14.57
N MET A 653 25.02 -2.17 14.07
CA MET A 653 24.47 -1.80 12.79
C MET A 653 25.38 -0.76 12.13
N ILE A 654 25.33 -0.70 10.81
CA ILE A 654 26.13 0.24 10.03
C ILE A 654 25.20 1.05 9.13
N SER A 655 25.28 2.38 9.23
CA SER A 655 24.58 3.29 8.32
C SER A 655 25.52 3.84 7.24
N ILE A 656 24.93 4.27 6.12
CA ILE A 656 25.62 5.00 5.05
C ILE A 656 25.87 6.45 5.44
N GLY A 657 24.93 7.12 6.09
CA GLY A 657 25.07 8.54 6.36
C GLY A 657 23.82 9.21 6.87
N SER A 658 23.97 10.50 7.20
CA SER A 658 22.84 11.35 7.55
C SER A 658 21.86 11.38 6.38
N PRO A 659 20.55 11.34 6.64
CA PRO A 659 19.54 11.25 5.60
C PRO A 659 19.42 12.59 4.87
N PRO A 660 19.05 12.55 3.58
CA PRO A 660 18.61 13.74 2.86
C PRO A 660 17.34 14.35 3.50
N PRO A 661 16.97 15.59 3.13
CA PRO A 661 15.66 16.15 3.49
C PRO A 661 14.51 15.23 3.07
N ALA A 662 13.45 15.20 3.86
CA ALA A 662 12.20 14.59 3.48
C ALA A 662 11.49 15.51 2.47
N ILE A 663 11.19 15.01 1.27
CA ILE A 663 10.49 15.79 0.25
C ILE A 663 9.00 15.81 0.58
N ALA A 664 8.37 16.97 0.43
CA ALA A 664 6.92 17.10 0.37
C ALA A 664 6.52 17.86 -0.91
N LEU A 665 5.45 17.43 -1.57
CA LEU A 665 4.87 18.12 -2.72
C LEU A 665 3.58 18.78 -2.27
N VAL A 666 3.39 20.06 -2.57
CA VAL A 666 2.19 20.82 -2.13
C VAL A 666 1.72 21.69 -3.29
N ARG A 667 0.48 21.48 -3.76
CA ARG A 667 -0.12 22.33 -4.79
C ARG A 667 -0.23 23.77 -4.34
N ASN A 668 -0.11 24.71 -5.27
CA ASN A 668 -0.17 26.13 -4.96
C ASN A 668 -1.55 26.58 -4.44
N ASP A 669 -2.64 25.93 -4.86
CA ASP A 669 -4.00 26.18 -4.39
C ASP A 669 -4.34 25.48 -3.07
N PHE A 670 -3.46 24.60 -2.56
CA PHE A 670 -3.61 23.90 -1.30
C PHE A 670 -2.83 24.63 -0.19
N LYS A 671 -3.57 25.32 0.67
CA LYS A 671 -3.04 26.28 1.64
C LYS A 671 -2.96 25.70 3.06
N ASN A 672 -2.39 26.48 3.95
CA ASN A 672 -2.15 26.17 5.36
C ASN A 672 -1.17 25.02 5.64
N VAL A 673 -0.47 24.52 4.62
CA VAL A 673 0.66 23.62 4.83
C VAL A 673 1.88 24.44 5.26
N PRO A 674 2.58 24.13 6.36
CA PRO A 674 3.80 24.83 6.77
C PRO A 674 4.94 24.72 5.74
N GLN A 675 5.75 25.78 5.61
CA GLN A 675 6.92 25.76 4.71
C GLN A 675 8.05 24.86 5.22
N GLN A 676 8.16 24.70 6.55
CA GLN A 676 9.12 23.84 7.21
C GLN A 676 8.41 22.99 8.26
N GLY A 677 8.95 21.79 8.51
CA GLY A 677 8.46 20.87 9.52
C GLY A 677 9.36 19.64 9.63
N VAL A 678 9.12 18.83 10.65
CA VAL A 678 9.73 17.50 10.79
C VAL A 678 8.77 16.46 10.23
N ARG A 679 9.27 15.62 9.33
CA ARG A 679 8.55 14.47 8.82
C ARG A 679 9.00 13.22 9.56
N GLY A 680 8.09 12.56 10.27
CA GLY A 680 8.37 11.27 10.90
C GLY A 680 7.11 10.44 11.11
N ASN A 681 7.24 9.12 11.07
CA ASN A 681 6.10 8.21 11.24
C ASN A 681 5.50 8.34 12.67
N PHE A 682 6.35 8.50 13.69
CA PHE A 682 5.91 8.72 15.08
C PHE A 682 5.47 10.16 15.37
N LEU A 683 5.84 11.11 14.51
CA LEU A 683 5.29 12.47 14.56
C LEU A 683 3.91 12.54 13.88
N HIS A 684 3.44 11.43 13.28
CA HIS A 684 2.15 11.34 12.62
C HIS A 684 1.99 12.32 11.45
N THR A 685 3.07 12.72 10.78
CA THR A 685 3.03 13.74 9.71
C THR A 685 2.08 13.32 8.57
N PRO A 686 1.12 14.18 8.14
CA PRO A 686 1.03 15.62 8.41
C PRO A 686 0.19 16.05 9.62
N LEU A 687 -0.23 15.15 10.52
CA LEU A 687 -1.01 15.51 11.72
C LEU A 687 -0.31 16.54 12.61
N ASN A 688 1.02 16.41 12.80
CA ASN A 688 1.81 17.39 13.54
C ASN A 688 1.84 18.78 12.88
N LEU A 689 1.47 18.88 11.60
CA LEU A 689 1.43 20.12 10.84
C LEU A 689 0.07 20.84 10.94
N GLY A 690 -0.94 20.23 11.57
CA GLY A 690 -2.29 20.79 11.69
C GLY A 690 -3.13 20.60 10.42
N SER A 691 -3.17 19.35 9.91
CA SER A 691 -3.89 18.97 8.69
C SER A 691 -5.36 19.40 8.67
N GLU A 692 -5.98 19.58 9.83
CA GLU A 692 -7.37 20.03 9.97
C GLU A 692 -7.58 21.47 9.47
N THR A 693 -6.52 22.28 9.46
CA THR A 693 -6.52 23.67 8.99
C THR A 693 -6.24 23.80 7.49
N PHE A 694 -5.89 22.70 6.81
CA PHE A 694 -5.61 22.75 5.37
C PHE A 694 -6.89 23.03 4.59
N PHE A 695 -6.75 23.80 3.51
CA PHE A 695 -7.90 24.18 2.68
C PHE A 695 -7.50 24.42 1.22
N PHE A 696 -8.48 24.34 0.33
CA PHE A 696 -8.34 24.78 -1.06
C PHE A 696 -8.73 26.24 -1.19
N GLU A 697 -7.90 27.05 -1.83
CA GLU A 697 -8.18 28.48 -2.08
C GLU A 697 -9.51 28.68 -2.84
N ASN A 698 -9.81 27.79 -3.78
CA ASN A 698 -11.06 27.78 -4.55
C ASN A 698 -11.62 26.35 -4.63
N PRO A 699 -12.36 25.89 -3.62
CA PRO A 699 -12.90 24.53 -3.62
C PRO A 699 -13.99 24.38 -4.68
N VAL A 700 -13.90 23.32 -5.48
CA VAL A 700 -14.90 22.96 -6.50
C VAL A 700 -15.50 21.61 -6.15
N ASP A 701 -16.81 21.60 -5.90
CA ASP A 701 -17.58 20.39 -5.67
C ASP A 701 -18.73 20.31 -6.67
N SER A 702 -18.85 19.18 -7.38
CA SER A 702 -19.98 18.98 -8.28
C SER A 702 -21.29 18.81 -7.49
N PRO A 703 -22.45 19.19 -8.05
CA PRO A 703 -23.75 18.99 -7.38
C PRO A 703 -24.00 17.53 -6.96
N GLY A 704 -23.50 16.57 -7.75
CA GLY A 704 -23.57 15.15 -7.41
C GLY A 704 -22.72 14.78 -6.20
N ALA A 705 -21.51 15.36 -6.09
CA ALA A 705 -20.63 15.13 -4.95
C ALA A 705 -21.19 15.74 -3.65
N ILE A 706 -21.81 16.92 -3.71
CA ILE A 706 -22.48 17.55 -2.56
C ILE A 706 -23.69 16.71 -2.13
N ALA A 707 -24.50 16.24 -3.07
CA ALA A 707 -25.63 15.36 -2.77
C ALA A 707 -25.16 14.04 -2.11
N GLN A 708 -24.03 13.51 -2.58
CA GLN A 708 -23.43 12.31 -1.99
C GLN A 708 -22.91 12.58 -0.57
N LEU A 709 -22.18 13.67 -0.38
CA LEU A 709 -21.70 14.12 0.93
C LEU A 709 -22.85 14.26 1.93
N ARG A 710 -23.97 14.86 1.52
CA ARG A 710 -25.15 15.01 2.38
C ARG A 710 -25.71 13.64 2.81
N ARG A 711 -25.76 12.67 1.90
CA ARG A 711 -26.15 11.30 2.25
C ARG A 711 -25.17 10.70 3.24
N ASP A 712 -23.88 10.77 2.97
CA ASP A 712 -22.84 10.17 3.82
C ASP A 712 -22.79 10.79 5.23
N LEU A 713 -23.18 12.07 5.37
CA LEU A 713 -23.31 12.75 6.66
C LEU A 713 -24.57 12.35 7.45
N THR A 714 -25.62 11.87 6.78
CA THR A 714 -26.94 11.60 7.39
C THR A 714 -27.26 10.11 7.50
N THR A 715 -26.63 9.27 6.68
CA THR A 715 -26.85 7.83 6.63
C THR A 715 -25.53 7.09 6.75
N VAL A 716 -25.48 6.13 7.66
CA VAL A 716 -24.40 5.14 7.73
C VAL A 716 -24.76 3.98 6.81
N GLU A 717 -23.89 3.64 5.88
CA GLU A 717 -23.99 2.43 5.07
C GLU A 717 -23.03 1.39 5.66
N PRO A 718 -23.54 0.44 6.47
CA PRO A 718 -22.70 -0.57 7.10
C PRO A 718 -22.10 -1.51 6.06
N SER A 719 -21.09 -2.27 6.48
CA SER A 719 -20.64 -3.43 5.71
C SER A 719 -21.85 -4.33 5.39
N PRO A 720 -21.96 -4.92 4.18
CA PRO A 720 -23.07 -5.79 3.78
C PRO A 720 -23.42 -6.86 4.81
N VAL A 721 -22.42 -7.26 5.61
CA VAL A 721 -22.54 -8.26 6.66
C VAL A 721 -23.16 -7.69 7.96
N LEU A 722 -22.93 -6.43 8.35
CA LEU A 722 -23.64 -5.77 9.49
C LEU A 722 -25.07 -5.37 9.09
N ALA A 723 -25.26 -4.91 7.85
CA ALA A 723 -26.58 -4.61 7.29
C ALA A 723 -27.51 -5.85 7.31
N ALA A 724 -26.94 -7.05 7.14
CA ALA A 724 -27.66 -8.31 7.22
C ALA A 724 -28.11 -8.67 8.65
N VAL A 725 -27.37 -8.27 9.69
CA VAL A 725 -27.75 -8.43 11.12
C VAL A 725 -29.02 -7.65 11.41
N GLU A 726 -29.06 -6.37 10.99
CA GLU A 726 -30.24 -5.50 11.19
C GLU A 726 -31.43 -5.91 10.32
N GLN A 727 -31.19 -6.38 9.09
CA GLN A 727 -32.26 -6.85 8.20
C GLN A 727 -32.78 -8.26 8.54
N GLU A 728 -31.99 -9.12 9.17
CA GLU A 728 -32.46 -10.44 9.66
C GLU A 728 -33.44 -10.34 10.81
N ALA A 729 -33.40 -9.23 11.56
CA ALA A 729 -34.43 -8.90 12.52
C ALA A 729 -35.78 -8.49 11.88
N GLY A 730 -35.85 -8.26 10.55
CA GLY A 730 -37.03 -7.64 9.91
C GLY A 730 -37.52 -8.17 8.56
N ALA A 731 -36.76 -8.92 7.76
CA ALA A 731 -37.20 -9.27 6.40
C ALA A 731 -36.78 -10.66 5.90
N SER A 732 -37.70 -11.62 6.01
CA SER A 732 -37.55 -13.00 5.50
C SER A 732 -38.07 -13.20 4.06
N THR A 733 -38.79 -12.23 3.48
CA THR A 733 -39.60 -12.48 2.26
C THR A 733 -38.91 -12.06 0.94
N GLY A 734 -38.05 -11.02 0.96
CA GLY A 734 -37.42 -10.49 -0.26
C GLY A 734 -36.22 -11.31 -0.80
N ARG A 735 -35.45 -11.94 0.10
CA ARG A 735 -34.25 -12.73 -0.25
C ARG A 735 -34.58 -14.07 -0.91
N ALA A 736 -35.75 -14.64 -0.63
CA ALA A 736 -36.21 -15.86 -1.28
C ALA A 736 -36.46 -15.61 -2.78
N LEU A 737 -37.07 -14.48 -3.13
CA LEU A 737 -37.35 -14.12 -4.51
C LEU A 737 -36.06 -13.81 -5.29
N GLY A 738 -35.10 -13.09 -4.70
CA GLY A 738 -33.81 -12.81 -5.35
C GLY A 738 -32.97 -14.06 -5.60
N ARG A 739 -32.91 -14.99 -4.63
CA ARG A 739 -32.26 -16.30 -4.82
C ARG A 739 -32.99 -17.16 -5.85
N LEU A 740 -34.32 -17.22 -5.77
CA LEU A 740 -35.16 -17.90 -6.75
C LEU A 740 -34.93 -17.33 -8.16
N ILE A 741 -34.88 -16.01 -8.33
CA ILE A 741 -34.62 -15.36 -9.62
C ILE A 741 -33.23 -15.75 -10.15
N ARG A 742 -32.17 -15.74 -9.31
CA ARG A 742 -30.84 -16.17 -9.74
C ARG A 742 -30.83 -17.64 -10.17
N TYR A 743 -31.45 -18.54 -9.40
CA TYR A 743 -31.51 -19.97 -9.74
C TYR A 743 -32.40 -20.24 -10.95
N VAL A 744 -33.47 -19.46 -11.14
CA VAL A 744 -34.33 -19.52 -12.33
C VAL A 744 -33.59 -18.99 -13.55
N ILE A 745 -32.85 -17.88 -13.45
CA ILE A 745 -32.01 -17.37 -14.55
C ILE A 745 -30.91 -18.39 -14.88
N ALA A 746 -30.19 -18.90 -13.87
CA ALA A 746 -29.18 -19.93 -14.06
C ALA A 746 -29.78 -21.20 -14.68
N GLY A 747 -30.96 -21.62 -14.21
CA GLY A 747 -31.73 -22.75 -14.74
C GLY A 747 -32.19 -22.52 -16.18
N ILE A 748 -32.63 -21.32 -16.54
CA ILE A 748 -33.02 -20.92 -17.91
C ILE A 748 -31.78 -20.88 -18.82
N VAL A 749 -30.65 -20.36 -18.34
CA VAL A 749 -29.38 -20.33 -19.09
C VAL A 749 -28.85 -21.75 -19.30
N LEU A 750 -28.90 -22.60 -18.26
CA LEU A 750 -28.48 -24.00 -18.33
C LEU A 750 -29.41 -24.79 -19.26
N LEU A 751 -30.73 -24.64 -19.11
CA LEU A 751 -31.73 -25.24 -20.00
C LEU A 751 -31.56 -24.72 -21.43
N GLY A 752 -31.30 -23.42 -21.62
CA GLY A 752 -31.00 -22.81 -22.90
C GLY A 752 -29.73 -23.40 -23.53
N ALA A 753 -28.66 -23.59 -22.76
CA ALA A 753 -27.42 -24.22 -23.21
C ALA A 753 -27.63 -25.70 -23.56
N VAL A 754 -28.42 -26.44 -22.77
CA VAL A 754 -28.81 -27.83 -23.04
C VAL A 754 -29.66 -27.92 -24.31
N LEU A 755 -30.68 -27.08 -24.44
CA LEU A 755 -31.57 -27.03 -25.62
C LEU A 755 -30.80 -26.62 -26.89
N VAL A 756 -29.88 -25.65 -26.78
CA VAL A 756 -28.98 -25.25 -27.88
C VAL A 756 -27.99 -26.38 -28.20
N GLY A 757 -27.45 -27.07 -27.20
CA GLY A 757 -26.56 -28.21 -27.38
C GLY A 757 -27.25 -29.42 -28.02
N LEU A 758 -28.52 -29.67 -27.68
CA LEU A 758 -29.36 -30.69 -28.30
C LEU A 758 -29.76 -30.30 -29.74
N ARG A 759 -30.04 -29.02 -30.00
CA ARG A 759 -30.37 -28.50 -31.34
C ARG A 759 -29.15 -28.41 -32.25
N HIS A 760 -27.96 -28.18 -31.69
CA HIS A 760 -26.70 -28.05 -32.39
C HIS A 760 -25.64 -28.97 -31.76
N PRO A 761 -25.52 -30.24 -32.21
CA PRO A 761 -24.62 -31.25 -31.63
C PRO A 761 -23.16 -30.81 -31.50
N TYR A 762 -22.70 -29.93 -32.39
CA TYR A 762 -21.39 -29.29 -32.31
C TYR A 762 -21.23 -28.42 -31.06
N VAL A 763 -22.24 -27.59 -30.74
CA VAL A 763 -22.24 -26.73 -29.55
C VAL A 763 -22.35 -27.59 -28.29
N GLY A 764 -23.19 -28.64 -28.30
CA GLY A 764 -23.28 -29.61 -27.21
C GLY A 764 -21.94 -30.31 -26.94
N ARG A 765 -21.24 -30.77 -27.98
CA ARG A 765 -19.90 -31.36 -27.85
C ARG A 765 -18.89 -30.39 -27.26
N ARG A 766 -18.91 -29.11 -27.66
CA ARG A 766 -18.02 -28.08 -27.10
C ARG A 766 -18.30 -27.83 -25.62
N LEU A 767 -19.56 -27.69 -25.23
CA LEU A 767 -19.95 -27.52 -23.82
C LEU A 767 -19.54 -28.72 -22.95
N ILE A 768 -19.64 -29.95 -23.46
CA ILE A 768 -19.16 -31.15 -22.75
C ILE A 768 -17.63 -31.14 -22.62
N LEU A 769 -16.90 -30.75 -23.67
CA LEU A 769 -15.44 -30.67 -23.64
C LEU A 769 -14.92 -29.59 -22.67
N PHE A 770 -15.73 -28.59 -22.31
CA PHE A 770 -15.33 -27.56 -21.35
C PHE A 770 -15.13 -28.12 -19.95
N ILE A 771 -15.94 -29.10 -19.56
CA ILE A 771 -15.89 -29.70 -18.22
C ILE A 771 -14.52 -30.34 -17.94
N PRO A 772 -14.02 -31.32 -18.74
CA PRO A 772 -12.73 -31.93 -18.46
C PRO A 772 -11.57 -30.94 -18.62
N VAL A 773 -11.67 -29.96 -19.52
CA VAL A 773 -10.63 -28.91 -19.65
C VAL A 773 -10.56 -28.05 -18.40
N MET A 774 -11.71 -27.60 -17.87
CA MET A 774 -11.75 -26.84 -16.62
C MET A 774 -11.23 -27.63 -15.44
N VAL A 775 -11.55 -28.92 -15.35
CA VAL A 775 -11.04 -29.81 -14.28
C VAL A 775 -9.51 -29.93 -14.33
N VAL A 776 -8.93 -30.06 -15.53
CA VAL A 776 -7.46 -30.11 -15.69
C VAL A 776 -6.85 -28.76 -15.30
N ILE A 777 -7.43 -27.66 -15.76
CA ILE A 777 -6.93 -26.32 -15.46
C ILE A 777 -7.00 -26.04 -13.95
N SER A 778 -8.12 -26.36 -13.28
CA SER A 778 -8.26 -26.15 -11.85
C SER A 778 -7.26 -27.01 -11.07
N ALA A 779 -7.02 -28.26 -11.48
CA ALA A 779 -6.02 -29.12 -10.85
C ALA A 779 -4.60 -28.58 -11.01
N VAL A 780 -4.22 -28.17 -12.22
CA VAL A 780 -2.90 -27.57 -12.50
C VAL A 780 -2.72 -26.27 -11.71
N THR A 781 -3.73 -25.42 -11.70
CA THR A 781 -3.75 -24.16 -10.93
C THR A 781 -3.55 -24.45 -9.45
N PHE A 782 -4.32 -25.39 -8.89
CA PHE A 782 -4.19 -25.82 -7.49
C PHE A 782 -2.81 -26.37 -7.14
N ILE A 783 -2.19 -27.15 -8.03
CA ILE A 783 -0.82 -27.67 -7.82
C ILE A 783 0.17 -26.52 -7.83
N ILE A 784 0.13 -25.63 -8.83
CA ILE A 784 1.05 -24.49 -8.96
C ILE A 784 1.01 -23.61 -7.71
N ILE A 785 -0.18 -23.40 -7.16
CA ILE A 785 -0.41 -22.60 -5.94
C ILE A 785 0.30 -23.20 -4.72
N GLN A 786 0.54 -24.51 -4.69
CA GLN A 786 1.16 -25.20 -3.54
C GLN A 786 2.66 -25.42 -3.69
N ILE A 787 3.26 -25.07 -4.84
CA ILE A 787 4.70 -25.27 -5.08
C ILE A 787 5.59 -24.32 -4.26
N PRO A 788 5.28 -23.02 -4.10
CA PRO A 788 6.18 -22.10 -3.39
C PRO A 788 6.37 -22.49 -1.92
N PRO A 789 7.63 -22.65 -1.44
CA PRO A 789 7.91 -22.89 -0.03
C PRO A 789 7.71 -21.60 0.79
N GLY A 790 7.00 -21.66 1.93
CA GLY A 790 6.79 -20.51 2.80
C GLY A 790 5.54 -19.69 2.47
N ASN A 791 4.44 -20.36 2.09
CA ASN A 791 3.17 -19.68 1.79
C ASN A 791 2.70 -18.80 2.99
N ILE A 792 1.83 -17.84 2.71
CA ILE A 792 1.37 -16.87 3.72
C ILE A 792 0.75 -17.52 4.97
N ILE A 793 0.20 -18.74 4.83
CA ILE A 793 -0.33 -19.51 5.96
C ILE A 793 0.80 -20.12 6.78
N GLU A 794 1.79 -20.77 6.17
CA GLU A 794 2.97 -21.32 6.87
C GLU A 794 3.75 -20.22 7.61
N THR A 795 3.96 -19.07 6.97
CA THR A 795 4.61 -17.91 7.60
C THR A 795 3.80 -17.39 8.80
N ARG A 796 2.47 -17.39 8.68
CA ARG A 796 1.56 -16.97 9.75
C ARG A 796 1.51 -17.98 10.89
N LEU A 797 1.49 -19.27 10.58
CA LEU A 797 1.52 -20.36 11.54
C LEU A 797 2.82 -20.26 12.36
N LEU A 798 3.96 -20.13 11.69
CA LEU A 798 5.26 -19.92 12.34
C LEU A 798 5.30 -18.66 13.21
N ALA A 799 4.69 -17.55 12.75
CA ALA A 799 4.63 -16.32 13.54
C ALA A 799 3.77 -16.46 14.81
N LEU A 800 2.66 -17.21 14.73
CA LEU A 800 1.75 -17.47 15.86
C LEU A 800 2.29 -18.54 16.81
N GLU A 801 2.95 -19.57 16.29
CA GLU A 801 3.58 -20.64 17.09
C GLU A 801 4.69 -20.07 17.96
N GLN A 802 5.40 -19.07 17.46
CA GLN A 802 6.52 -18.45 18.14
C GLN A 802 6.11 -17.42 19.20
N THR A 803 4.86 -16.91 19.22
CA THR A 803 4.37 -16.00 20.28
C THR A 803 3.78 -16.73 21.49
N GLY A 804 3.51 -18.03 21.36
CA GLY A 804 3.31 -18.96 22.48
C GLY A 804 2.04 -18.79 23.32
N THR A 805 1.16 -17.84 23.00
CA THR A 805 -0.02 -17.60 23.85
C THR A 805 -1.13 -18.65 23.62
N PRO A 806 -1.98 -18.95 24.61
CA PRO A 806 -3.12 -19.86 24.43
C PRO A 806 -4.10 -19.42 23.33
N VAL A 807 -4.21 -18.12 23.07
CA VAL A 807 -5.03 -17.55 21.99
C VAL A 807 -4.39 -17.78 20.62
N ASP A 808 -3.06 -17.82 20.55
CA ASP A 808 -2.35 -18.11 19.29
C ASP A 808 -2.50 -19.57 18.89
N ARG A 809 -2.54 -20.51 19.86
CA ARG A 809 -2.88 -21.92 19.59
C ARG A 809 -4.30 -22.08 19.04
N TYR A 810 -5.24 -21.32 19.58
CA TYR A 810 -6.61 -21.28 19.06
C TYR A 810 -6.67 -20.70 17.63
N GLU A 811 -5.89 -19.66 17.35
CA GLU A 811 -5.81 -19.05 16.01
C GLU A 811 -5.07 -19.95 15.00
N ILE A 812 -4.06 -20.72 15.44
CA ILE A 812 -3.40 -21.78 14.66
C ILE A 812 -4.42 -22.86 14.30
N GLU A 813 -5.09 -23.46 15.29
CA GLU A 813 -6.13 -24.47 15.08
C GLU A 813 -7.26 -23.94 14.18
N ARG A 814 -7.60 -22.64 14.30
CA ARG A 814 -8.58 -21.97 13.43
C ARG A 814 -8.11 -21.91 11.98
N ILE A 815 -6.87 -21.50 11.72
CA ILE A 815 -6.35 -21.37 10.35
C ILE A 815 -6.21 -22.75 9.71
N GLU A 816 -5.72 -23.73 10.47
CA GLU A 816 -5.64 -25.12 10.05
C GLU A 816 -7.03 -25.67 9.70
N ALA A 817 -8.02 -25.45 10.57
CA ALA A 817 -9.40 -25.86 10.33
C ALA A 817 -10.08 -25.12 9.16
N GLN A 818 -9.84 -23.81 9.01
CA GLN A 818 -10.44 -22.98 7.98
C GLN A 818 -9.93 -23.31 6.57
N PHE A 819 -8.65 -23.66 6.44
CA PHE A 819 -8.03 -24.02 5.15
C PHE A 819 -7.84 -25.52 4.96
N HIS A 820 -8.36 -26.33 5.89
CA HIS A 820 -8.29 -27.79 5.92
C HIS A 820 -6.87 -28.30 5.71
N LEU A 821 -5.88 -27.70 6.37
CA LEU A 821 -4.46 -28.00 6.15
C LEU A 821 -4.07 -29.41 6.64
N ASP A 822 -4.84 -29.96 7.56
CA ASP A 822 -4.75 -31.30 8.11
C ASP A 822 -5.25 -32.39 7.14
N GLU A 823 -6.04 -32.01 6.13
CA GLU A 823 -6.59 -32.94 5.16
C GLU A 823 -5.60 -33.29 4.03
N ASN A 824 -5.79 -34.47 3.43
CA ASN A 824 -5.05 -34.88 2.25
C ASN A 824 -5.20 -33.85 1.10
N PRO A 825 -4.15 -33.51 0.34
CA PRO A 825 -4.20 -32.54 -0.76
C PRO A 825 -5.33 -32.76 -1.76
N VAL A 826 -5.72 -34.01 -2.01
CA VAL A 826 -6.85 -34.34 -2.90
C VAL A 826 -8.18 -33.90 -2.30
N LEU A 827 -8.40 -34.10 -1.01
CA LEU A 827 -9.64 -33.70 -0.35
C LEU A 827 -9.75 -32.17 -0.29
N ARG A 828 -8.64 -31.49 0.00
CA ARG A 828 -8.54 -30.02 -0.06
C ARG A 828 -8.89 -29.48 -1.45
N TYR A 829 -8.42 -30.15 -2.52
CA TYR A 829 -8.80 -29.80 -3.89
C TYR A 829 -10.31 -30.01 -4.14
N LEU A 830 -10.88 -31.13 -3.68
CA LEU A 830 -12.30 -31.43 -3.84
C LEU A 830 -13.19 -30.45 -3.05
N ARG A 831 -12.75 -29.95 -1.89
CA ARG A 831 -13.43 -28.86 -1.15
C ARG A 831 -13.29 -27.54 -1.88
N TRP A 832 -12.08 -27.16 -2.28
CA TRP A 832 -11.83 -25.90 -3.00
C TRP A 832 -12.64 -25.78 -4.29
N ILE A 833 -12.75 -26.87 -5.07
CA ILE A 833 -13.60 -26.86 -6.26
C ILE A 833 -15.10 -26.89 -5.92
N GLY A 834 -15.48 -27.33 -4.71
CA GLY A 834 -16.87 -27.39 -4.25
C GLY A 834 -17.58 -28.73 -4.51
N LEU A 835 -16.83 -29.82 -4.73
CA LEU A 835 -17.42 -31.16 -4.90
C LEU A 835 -17.90 -31.75 -3.57
N VAL A 836 -17.21 -31.46 -2.47
CA VAL A 836 -17.60 -31.96 -1.14
C VAL A 836 -18.93 -31.38 -0.68
N TRP A 837 -19.26 -30.15 -1.09
CA TRP A 837 -20.57 -29.54 -0.86
C TRP A 837 -21.76 -30.44 -1.28
N PHE A 838 -21.64 -31.17 -2.40
CA PHE A 838 -22.71 -32.05 -2.87
C PHE A 838 -22.93 -33.30 -1.99
N THR A 839 -22.04 -33.53 -1.02
CA THR A 839 -22.15 -34.61 -0.04
C THR A 839 -22.61 -34.14 1.33
N SER A 840 -22.23 -32.92 1.73
CA SER A 840 -22.57 -32.37 3.06
C SER A 840 -23.72 -31.37 3.04
N PHE A 841 -23.89 -30.62 1.94
CA PHE A 841 -24.75 -29.45 1.81
C PHE A 841 -24.51 -28.37 2.89
N SER A 842 -23.37 -28.40 3.58
CA SER A 842 -22.97 -27.38 4.56
C SER A 842 -22.53 -26.10 3.85
N GLU A 843 -22.71 -24.93 4.47
CA GLU A 843 -22.16 -23.68 3.94
C GLU A 843 -20.63 -23.67 3.98
N ASP A 844 -20.02 -24.37 4.93
CA ASP A 844 -18.55 -24.44 5.08
C ASP A 844 -17.86 -25.17 3.93
N ASP A 845 -18.58 -26.01 3.20
CA ASP A 845 -18.02 -26.86 2.13
C ASP A 845 -18.19 -26.26 0.74
N ARG A 846 -18.64 -25.01 0.65
CA ARG A 846 -18.80 -24.30 -0.63
C ARG A 846 -17.43 -24.04 -1.25
N GLY A 847 -17.37 -24.19 -2.56
CA GLY A 847 -16.20 -23.86 -3.35
C GLY A 847 -16.59 -23.24 -4.70
N LEU A 848 -15.67 -23.33 -5.65
CA LEU A 848 -15.79 -22.68 -6.96
C LEU A 848 -17.12 -22.99 -7.68
N LEU A 849 -17.60 -24.24 -7.61
CA LEU A 849 -18.85 -24.66 -8.26
C LEU A 849 -20.10 -23.99 -7.68
N GLN A 850 -20.08 -23.60 -6.40
CA GLN A 850 -21.16 -22.86 -5.75
C GLN A 850 -21.01 -21.34 -5.92
N GLY A 851 -19.99 -20.90 -6.66
CA GLY A 851 -19.65 -19.51 -6.87
C GLY A 851 -18.83 -18.90 -5.74
N ASP A 852 -18.17 -19.71 -4.91
CA ASP A 852 -17.28 -19.25 -3.86
C ASP A 852 -15.82 -19.27 -4.36
N LEU A 853 -15.20 -18.11 -4.50
CA LEU A 853 -13.80 -17.96 -4.93
C LEU A 853 -12.82 -18.07 -3.76
N GLY A 854 -13.28 -18.35 -2.54
CA GLY A 854 -12.47 -18.48 -1.35
C GLY A 854 -12.09 -17.13 -0.74
N MET A 855 -11.08 -17.17 0.13
CA MET A 855 -10.63 -16.04 0.94
C MET A 855 -9.23 -15.60 0.53
N SER A 856 -9.05 -14.30 0.31
CA SER A 856 -7.76 -13.63 0.18
C SER A 856 -7.12 -13.52 1.56
N LEU A 857 -5.81 -13.77 1.64
CA LEU A 857 -5.01 -13.72 2.87
C LEU A 857 -4.01 -12.55 2.88
N THR A 858 -4.04 -11.69 1.88
CA THR A 858 -3.14 -10.52 1.74
C THR A 858 -3.09 -9.67 3.01
N ASP A 859 -4.22 -9.52 3.72
CA ASP A 859 -4.24 -8.89 5.04
C ASP A 859 -4.21 -9.97 6.15
N PRO A 860 -3.13 -10.05 6.97
CA PRO A 860 -3.00 -11.01 8.06
C PRO A 860 -4.14 -10.94 9.08
N TYR A 861 -4.80 -9.79 9.20
CA TYR A 861 -5.87 -9.55 10.16
C TYR A 861 -7.26 -9.51 9.49
N ARG A 862 -7.34 -9.53 8.16
CA ARG A 862 -8.59 -9.44 7.39
C ARG A 862 -8.58 -10.39 6.18
N PRO A 863 -8.93 -11.67 6.37
CA PRO A 863 -9.29 -12.52 5.25
C PRO A 863 -10.51 -11.90 4.53
N GLN A 864 -10.39 -11.56 3.25
CA GLN A 864 -11.48 -10.97 2.47
C GLN A 864 -12.07 -11.98 1.47
N PRO A 865 -13.40 -12.04 1.28
CA PRO A 865 -13.97 -12.86 0.23
C PRO A 865 -13.47 -12.40 -1.15
N VAL A 866 -12.87 -13.32 -1.90
CA VAL A 866 -12.30 -13.03 -3.22
C VAL A 866 -13.38 -12.51 -4.19
N ASN A 867 -14.62 -12.96 -4.02
CA ASN A 867 -15.78 -12.49 -4.79
C ASN A 867 -15.97 -10.97 -4.77
N GLU A 868 -15.79 -10.34 -3.60
CA GLU A 868 -15.99 -8.89 -3.44
C GLU A 868 -14.82 -8.10 -4.01
N LEU A 869 -13.61 -8.65 -3.89
CA LEU A 869 -12.42 -8.04 -4.47
C LEU A 869 -12.44 -8.10 -6.01
N VAL A 870 -12.86 -9.23 -6.59
CA VAL A 870 -12.70 -9.47 -8.02
C VAL A 870 -13.92 -9.01 -8.85
N GLY A 871 -15.12 -8.92 -8.24
CA GLY A 871 -16.40 -8.71 -8.93
C GLY A 871 -16.43 -7.52 -9.91
N ASP A 872 -16.20 -6.30 -9.42
CA ASP A 872 -16.24 -5.09 -10.26
C ASP A 872 -15.11 -5.08 -11.30
N ARG A 873 -13.94 -5.60 -10.92
CA ARG A 873 -12.75 -5.65 -11.79
C ARG A 873 -12.95 -6.58 -12.99
N ILE A 874 -13.69 -7.69 -12.83
CA ILE A 874 -14.08 -8.55 -13.98
C ILE A 874 -14.91 -7.74 -14.97
N ILE A 875 -15.91 -6.99 -14.48
CA ILE A 875 -16.80 -6.21 -15.35
C ILE A 875 -16.00 -5.19 -16.15
N PHE A 876 -15.12 -4.41 -15.51
CA PHE A 876 -14.28 -3.45 -16.21
C PHE A 876 -13.32 -4.10 -17.20
N THR A 877 -12.75 -5.25 -16.84
CA THR A 877 -11.87 -6.04 -17.73
C THR A 877 -12.63 -6.50 -18.98
N VAL A 878 -13.86 -7.00 -18.81
CA VAL A 878 -14.72 -7.41 -19.94
C VAL A 878 -15.12 -6.21 -20.81
N LEU A 879 -15.51 -5.09 -20.20
CA LEU A 879 -15.88 -3.86 -20.92
C LEU A 879 -14.73 -3.31 -21.76
N ILE A 880 -13.55 -3.16 -21.14
CA ILE A 880 -12.33 -2.72 -21.84
C ILE A 880 -11.96 -3.70 -22.95
N SER A 881 -12.08 -5.01 -22.69
CA SER A 881 -11.76 -6.03 -23.69
C SER A 881 -12.69 -5.97 -24.91
N LEU A 882 -14.00 -5.93 -24.68
CA LEU A 882 -14.98 -5.83 -25.76
C LEU A 882 -14.83 -4.50 -26.53
N GLY A 883 -14.59 -3.40 -25.81
CA GLY A 883 -14.28 -2.11 -26.40
C GLY A 883 -13.04 -2.16 -27.30
N THR A 884 -11.97 -2.79 -26.81
CA THR A 884 -10.70 -2.95 -27.55
C THR A 884 -10.89 -3.81 -28.80
N ILE A 885 -11.66 -4.90 -28.72
CA ILE A 885 -12.01 -5.74 -29.88
C ILE A 885 -12.78 -4.91 -30.91
N PHE A 886 -13.80 -4.17 -30.46
CA PHE A 886 -14.61 -3.33 -31.33
C PHE A 886 -13.76 -2.26 -32.03
N PHE A 887 -12.94 -1.54 -31.28
CA PHE A 887 -11.99 -0.55 -31.81
C PHE A 887 -11.06 -1.18 -32.86
N THR A 888 -10.43 -2.30 -32.50
CA THR A 888 -9.49 -3.03 -33.36
C THR A 888 -10.15 -3.45 -34.67
N TRP A 889 -11.33 -4.05 -34.62
CA TRP A 889 -12.04 -4.52 -35.81
C TRP A 889 -12.55 -3.35 -36.67
N SER A 890 -13.03 -2.28 -36.02
CA SER A 890 -13.53 -1.09 -36.72
C SER A 890 -12.48 -0.42 -37.59
N LEU A 891 -11.20 -0.47 -37.19
CA LEU A 891 -10.08 0.07 -37.95
C LEU A 891 -9.41 -0.97 -38.85
N ALA A 892 -9.15 -2.17 -38.33
CA ALA A 892 -8.38 -3.18 -39.04
C ALA A 892 -9.10 -3.73 -40.27
N LEU A 893 -10.43 -3.92 -40.19
CA LEU A 893 -11.19 -4.50 -41.30
C LEU A 893 -11.24 -3.56 -42.50
N PRO A 894 -11.63 -2.27 -42.38
CA PRO A 894 -11.64 -1.37 -43.53
C PRO A 894 -10.24 -1.17 -44.12
N ILE A 895 -9.23 -0.96 -43.27
CA ILE A 895 -7.85 -0.71 -43.70
C ILE A 895 -7.27 -1.94 -44.41
N GLY A 896 -7.44 -3.13 -43.83
CA GLY A 896 -6.95 -4.39 -44.41
C GLY A 896 -7.65 -4.76 -45.71
N ILE A 897 -8.97 -4.56 -45.80
CA ILE A 897 -9.74 -4.75 -47.05
C ILE A 897 -9.26 -3.78 -48.13
N PHE A 898 -9.12 -2.50 -47.78
CA PHE A 898 -8.66 -1.47 -48.71
C PHE A 898 -7.25 -1.75 -49.23
N SER A 899 -6.32 -2.09 -48.33
CA SER A 899 -4.93 -2.42 -48.62
C SER A 899 -4.80 -3.64 -49.55
N ALA A 900 -5.60 -4.70 -49.35
CA ALA A 900 -5.60 -5.87 -50.23
C ALA A 900 -6.21 -5.59 -51.61
N VAL A 901 -7.26 -4.77 -51.68
CA VAL A 901 -7.91 -4.44 -52.97
C VAL A 901 -7.07 -3.46 -53.79
N ARG A 902 -6.33 -2.55 -53.13
CA ARG A 902 -5.43 -1.57 -53.77
C ARG A 902 -3.95 -1.88 -53.49
N GLN A 903 -3.59 -3.14 -53.67
CA GLN A 903 -2.23 -3.62 -53.45
C GLN A 903 -1.19 -2.76 -54.20
N TYR A 904 -0.09 -2.43 -53.53
CA TYR A 904 1.03 -1.61 -54.05
C TYR A 904 0.70 -0.13 -54.34
N SER A 905 -0.46 0.36 -53.89
CA SER A 905 -0.74 1.80 -53.93
C SER A 905 0.07 2.56 -52.87
N ILE A 906 0.27 3.86 -53.06
CA ILE A 906 0.91 4.73 -52.04
C ILE A 906 0.15 4.66 -50.71
N ALA A 907 -1.19 4.60 -50.77
CA ALA A 907 -2.02 4.45 -49.58
C ALA A 907 -1.83 3.09 -48.88
N ASP A 908 -1.62 1.99 -49.63
CA ASP A 908 -1.25 0.68 -49.07
C ASP A 908 0.09 0.75 -48.31
N TYR A 909 1.10 1.37 -48.90
CA TYR A 909 2.40 1.57 -48.25
C TYR A 909 2.31 2.46 -47.00
N ALA A 910 1.56 3.57 -47.06
CA ALA A 910 1.37 4.47 -45.92
C ALA A 910 0.65 3.79 -44.75
N LEU A 911 -0.46 3.10 -45.02
CA LEU A 911 -1.23 2.38 -44.00
C LEU A 911 -0.43 1.21 -43.40
N THR A 912 0.35 0.51 -44.23
CA THR A 912 1.24 -0.57 -43.77
C THR A 912 2.37 -0.02 -42.90
N PHE A 913 2.97 1.12 -43.29
CA PHE A 913 4.01 1.79 -42.51
C PHE A 913 3.49 2.27 -41.15
N LEU A 914 2.32 2.92 -41.11
CA LEU A 914 1.65 3.30 -39.86
C LEU A 914 1.34 2.07 -38.99
N GLY A 915 0.91 0.95 -39.61
CA GLY A 915 0.75 -0.32 -38.92
C GLY A 915 2.07 -0.82 -38.29
N PHE A 916 3.19 -0.72 -39.00
CA PHE A 916 4.50 -1.09 -38.44
C PHE A 916 4.90 -0.24 -37.24
N ILE A 917 4.63 1.07 -37.26
CA ILE A 917 4.86 1.93 -36.09
C ILE A 917 4.01 1.44 -34.92
N GLY A 918 2.70 1.23 -35.12
CA GLY A 918 1.80 0.74 -34.06
C GLY A 918 2.18 -0.62 -33.49
N MET A 919 2.82 -1.49 -34.28
CA MET A 919 3.34 -2.78 -33.81
C MET A 919 4.71 -2.68 -33.11
N SER A 920 5.49 -1.64 -33.41
CA SER A 920 6.85 -1.47 -32.86
C SER A 920 6.88 -0.70 -31.54
N VAL A 921 5.83 0.08 -31.26
CA VAL A 921 5.70 0.83 -29.99
C VAL A 921 5.06 -0.08 -28.94
N PRO A 922 5.75 -0.36 -27.81
CA PRO A 922 5.15 -1.11 -26.70
C PRO A 922 3.91 -0.40 -26.15
N GLY A 923 2.88 -1.17 -25.78
CA GLY A 923 1.62 -0.60 -25.29
C GLY A 923 1.78 0.30 -24.06
N PHE A 924 2.62 -0.09 -23.09
CA PHE A 924 2.88 0.75 -21.92
C PHE A 924 3.57 2.08 -22.29
N LEU A 925 4.49 2.06 -23.27
CA LEU A 925 5.17 3.27 -23.74
C LEU A 925 4.17 4.17 -24.48
N LEU A 926 3.27 3.59 -25.26
CA LEU A 926 2.18 4.33 -25.89
C LEU A 926 1.26 4.97 -24.84
N ALA A 927 0.94 4.26 -23.74
CA ALA A 927 0.20 4.83 -22.60
C ALA A 927 0.92 6.04 -22.01
N LEU A 928 2.21 5.90 -21.68
CA LEU A 928 3.03 6.99 -21.12
C LEU A 928 3.11 8.19 -22.05
N LEU A 929 3.29 7.95 -23.36
CA LEU A 929 3.28 9.01 -24.36
C LEU A 929 1.91 9.69 -24.39
N MET A 930 0.82 8.93 -24.48
CA MET A 930 -0.54 9.50 -24.47
C MET A 930 -0.80 10.33 -23.22
N MET A 931 -0.39 9.85 -22.04
CA MET A 931 -0.46 10.62 -20.79
C MET A 931 0.34 11.92 -20.87
N TYR A 932 1.58 11.86 -21.34
CA TYR A 932 2.44 13.03 -21.50
C TYR A 932 1.84 14.07 -22.48
N TRP A 933 1.45 13.65 -23.69
CA TRP A 933 0.86 14.54 -24.69
C TRP A 933 -0.53 15.04 -24.26
N GLY A 934 -1.34 14.18 -23.62
CA GLY A 934 -2.65 14.50 -23.06
C GLY A 934 -2.56 15.59 -22.00
N GLY A 935 -1.65 15.44 -21.04
CA GLY A 935 -1.38 16.46 -20.04
C GLY A 935 -0.79 17.74 -20.64
N ARG A 936 0.24 17.62 -21.51
CA ARG A 936 0.99 18.78 -22.01
C ARG A 936 0.19 19.69 -22.96
N PHE A 937 -0.64 19.12 -23.82
CA PHE A 937 -1.34 19.87 -24.87
C PHE A 937 -2.83 20.07 -24.57
N PHE A 938 -3.44 19.16 -23.80
CA PHE A 938 -4.88 19.17 -23.57
C PHE A 938 -5.26 19.34 -22.09
N GLY A 939 -4.30 19.32 -21.16
CA GLY A 939 -4.58 19.39 -19.72
C GLY A 939 -5.46 18.25 -19.23
N MET A 940 -5.45 17.10 -19.91
CA MET A 940 -6.29 15.94 -19.57
C MET A 940 -5.54 15.01 -18.62
N ASP A 941 -6.14 14.66 -17.48
CA ASP A 941 -5.73 13.52 -16.69
C ASP A 941 -6.23 12.24 -17.37
N LEU A 942 -5.30 11.40 -17.84
CA LEU A 942 -5.61 10.14 -18.51
C LEU A 942 -5.44 8.93 -17.58
N THR A 943 -5.35 9.16 -16.27
CA THR A 943 -5.29 8.09 -15.25
C THR A 943 -6.68 7.71 -14.76
N GLY A 944 -6.88 6.42 -14.48
CA GLY A 944 -8.15 5.87 -14.00
C GLY A 944 -9.26 5.78 -15.07
N LEU A 945 -10.44 5.35 -14.64
CA LEU A 945 -11.66 5.29 -15.47
C LEU A 945 -12.69 6.37 -15.14
N PHE A 946 -12.46 7.13 -14.07
CA PHE A 946 -13.37 8.13 -13.55
C PHE A 946 -12.57 9.31 -12.99
N SER A 947 -13.09 10.52 -13.12
CA SER A 947 -12.53 11.71 -12.48
C SER A 947 -12.76 11.70 -10.95
N PRO A 948 -11.90 12.37 -10.14
CA PRO A 948 -11.96 12.29 -8.67
C PRO A 948 -13.34 12.55 -8.06
N GLU A 949 -14.15 13.41 -8.69
CA GLU A 949 -15.51 13.75 -8.28
C GLU A 949 -16.51 12.58 -8.41
N TYR A 950 -16.36 11.73 -9.44
CA TYR A 950 -17.26 10.60 -9.71
C TYR A 950 -16.78 9.28 -9.10
N VAL A 951 -15.52 9.21 -8.68
CA VAL A 951 -14.97 8.00 -8.07
C VAL A 951 -15.67 7.68 -6.74
N ALA A 952 -16.01 8.71 -5.96
CA ALA A 952 -16.69 8.58 -4.67
C ALA A 952 -18.18 8.23 -4.77
N GLN A 953 -18.77 8.30 -5.96
CA GLN A 953 -20.20 8.05 -6.17
C GLN A 953 -20.47 6.54 -6.35
N PRO A 954 -21.20 5.85 -5.47
CA PRO A 954 -21.50 4.43 -5.63
C PRO A 954 -22.51 4.16 -6.75
N GLU A 955 -23.48 5.05 -6.93
CA GLU A 955 -24.59 4.86 -7.87
C GLU A 955 -24.18 5.15 -9.32
N TRP A 956 -24.72 4.35 -10.24
CA TRP A 956 -24.61 4.60 -11.66
C TRP A 956 -25.57 5.71 -12.09
N THR A 957 -25.05 6.95 -12.11
CA THR A 957 -25.74 8.10 -12.68
C THR A 957 -25.36 8.32 -14.13
N TRP A 958 -26.20 9.02 -14.89
CA TRP A 958 -25.86 9.42 -16.26
C TRP A 958 -24.58 10.26 -16.34
N GLY A 959 -24.31 11.09 -15.32
CA GLY A 959 -23.06 11.85 -15.21
C GLY A 959 -21.85 10.91 -15.13
N LYS A 960 -21.90 9.92 -14.22
CA LYS A 960 -20.84 8.92 -14.06
C LYS A 960 -20.65 8.03 -15.29
N VAL A 961 -21.74 7.64 -15.97
CA VAL A 961 -21.67 6.88 -17.23
C VAL A 961 -21.01 7.72 -18.33
N ALA A 962 -21.40 9.00 -18.47
CA ALA A 962 -20.79 9.90 -19.44
C ALA A 962 -19.30 10.13 -19.14
N ASP A 963 -18.94 10.25 -17.86
CA ASP A 963 -17.56 10.34 -17.39
C ASP A 963 -16.77 9.08 -17.77
N LEU A 964 -17.30 7.88 -17.53
CA LEU A 964 -16.67 6.63 -17.95
C LEU A 964 -16.37 6.62 -19.46
N PHE A 965 -17.33 7.03 -20.31
CA PHE A 965 -17.11 7.08 -21.77
C PHE A 965 -16.03 8.10 -22.19
N ARG A 966 -15.80 9.16 -21.40
CA ARG A 966 -14.71 10.11 -21.63
C ARG A 966 -13.33 9.55 -21.31
N HIS A 967 -13.23 8.51 -20.48
CA HIS A 967 -11.94 7.94 -20.05
C HIS A 967 -11.66 6.56 -20.68
N ILE A 968 -12.69 5.72 -20.87
CA ILE A 968 -12.52 4.31 -21.31
C ILE A 968 -11.91 4.15 -22.71
N TRP A 969 -11.99 5.16 -23.57
CA TRP A 969 -11.39 5.10 -24.91
C TRP A 969 -9.86 5.08 -24.87
N VAL A 970 -9.23 5.65 -23.84
CA VAL A 970 -7.77 5.69 -23.67
C VAL A 970 -7.19 4.28 -23.62
N PRO A 971 -7.59 3.39 -22.68
CA PRO A 971 -7.09 2.03 -22.66
C PRO A 971 -7.49 1.24 -23.91
N MET A 972 -8.66 1.50 -24.50
CA MET A 972 -9.07 0.83 -25.74
C MET A 972 -8.13 1.15 -26.92
N VAL A 973 -7.67 2.39 -27.05
CA VAL A 973 -6.71 2.79 -28.09
C VAL A 973 -5.35 2.19 -27.79
N VAL A 974 -4.85 2.33 -26.57
CA VAL A 974 -3.53 1.82 -26.19
C VAL A 974 -3.41 0.31 -26.41
N LEU A 975 -4.38 -0.45 -25.91
CA LEU A 975 -4.42 -1.91 -26.07
C LEU A 975 -4.72 -2.32 -27.53
N GLY A 976 -5.48 -1.50 -28.25
CA GLY A 976 -5.96 -1.81 -29.60
C GLY A 976 -4.99 -1.47 -30.73
N VAL A 977 -4.06 -0.53 -30.57
CA VAL A 977 -3.18 -0.07 -31.67
C VAL A 977 -2.29 -1.20 -32.23
N ALA A 978 -1.60 -1.93 -31.35
CA ALA A 978 -0.75 -3.06 -31.76
C ALA A 978 -1.59 -4.20 -32.37
N GLY A 979 -2.73 -4.50 -31.75
CA GLY A 979 -3.70 -5.47 -32.26
C GLY A 979 -4.22 -5.09 -33.65
N THR A 980 -4.55 -3.81 -33.87
CA THR A 980 -5.03 -3.27 -35.14
C THR A 980 -3.99 -3.44 -36.24
N ALA A 981 -2.73 -3.10 -35.96
CA ALA A 981 -1.63 -3.27 -36.90
C ALA A 981 -1.44 -4.73 -37.34
N SER A 982 -1.40 -5.66 -36.38
CA SER A 982 -1.32 -7.10 -36.65
C SER A 982 -2.50 -7.57 -37.48
N MET A 983 -3.69 -7.12 -37.10
CA MET A 983 -4.93 -7.57 -37.68
C MET A 983 -5.15 -7.03 -39.12
N ILE A 984 -4.68 -5.81 -39.44
CA ILE A 984 -4.63 -5.30 -40.82
C ILE A 984 -3.86 -6.26 -41.73
N ARG A 985 -2.69 -6.74 -41.27
CA ARG A 985 -1.82 -7.64 -42.05
C ARG A 985 -2.46 -9.00 -42.26
N ILE A 986 -3.11 -9.54 -41.23
CA ILE A 986 -3.88 -10.78 -41.30
C ILE A 986 -5.02 -10.63 -42.31
N MET A 987 -5.84 -9.57 -42.22
CA MET A 987 -6.92 -9.32 -43.19
C MET A 987 -6.38 -9.24 -44.62
N ARG A 988 -5.30 -8.47 -44.79
CA ARG A 988 -4.71 -8.24 -46.10
C ARG A 988 -4.21 -9.55 -46.71
N GLY A 989 -3.46 -10.34 -45.95
CA GLY A 989 -2.96 -11.64 -46.40
C GLY A 989 -4.10 -12.59 -46.78
N ASN A 990 -5.05 -12.80 -45.87
CA ASN A 990 -6.19 -13.69 -46.10
C ASN A 990 -7.04 -13.23 -47.30
N LEU A 991 -7.27 -11.93 -47.44
CA LEU A 991 -8.07 -11.41 -48.55
C LEU A 991 -7.34 -11.54 -49.88
N LEU A 992 -6.03 -11.33 -49.92
CA LEU A 992 -5.22 -11.53 -51.14
C LEU A 992 -5.28 -12.98 -51.65
N ASP A 993 -5.27 -13.96 -50.75
CA ASP A 993 -5.39 -15.38 -51.08
C ASP A 993 -6.79 -15.75 -51.59
N GLU A 994 -7.84 -15.11 -51.07
CA GLU A 994 -9.22 -15.36 -51.50
C GLU A 994 -9.57 -14.64 -52.81
N LEU A 995 -9.03 -13.44 -53.05
CA LEU A 995 -9.36 -12.60 -54.22
C LEU A 995 -9.04 -13.27 -55.57
N ARG A 996 -8.12 -14.24 -55.59
CA ARG A 996 -7.68 -14.97 -56.81
C ARG A 996 -8.43 -16.28 -57.05
N LYS A 997 -9.37 -16.67 -56.19
CA LYS A 997 -10.05 -17.96 -56.31
C LYS A 997 -11.11 -17.99 -57.42
N PRO A 998 -11.36 -19.15 -58.06
CA PRO A 998 -12.28 -19.26 -59.21
C PRO A 998 -13.69 -18.74 -58.97
N TYR A 999 -14.22 -18.86 -57.73
CA TYR A 999 -15.56 -18.38 -57.41
C TYR A 999 -15.66 -16.83 -57.43
N VAL A 1000 -14.57 -16.11 -57.13
CA VAL A 1000 -14.51 -14.65 -57.20
C VAL A 1000 -14.44 -14.19 -58.65
N THR A 1001 -13.61 -14.85 -59.47
CA THR A 1001 -13.50 -14.59 -60.91
C THR A 1001 -14.85 -14.80 -61.61
N THR A 1002 -15.55 -15.90 -61.30
CA THR A 1002 -16.88 -16.18 -61.85
C THR A 1002 -17.92 -15.14 -61.44
N ALA A 1003 -17.94 -14.71 -60.18
CA ALA A 1003 -18.85 -13.67 -59.72
C ALA A 1003 -18.54 -12.30 -60.35
N ARG A 1004 -17.26 -11.99 -60.61
CA ARG A 1004 -16.85 -10.81 -61.38
C ARG A 1004 -17.31 -10.88 -62.83
N ALA A 1005 -17.15 -12.03 -63.48
CA ALA A 1005 -17.60 -12.26 -64.85
C ALA A 1005 -19.14 -12.15 -65.00
N LYS A 1006 -19.89 -12.48 -63.95
CA LYS A 1006 -21.36 -12.28 -63.86
C LYS A 1006 -21.79 -10.81 -63.63
N GLY A 1007 -20.87 -9.85 -63.60
CA GLY A 1007 -21.19 -8.42 -63.48
C GLY A 1007 -21.59 -7.95 -62.09
N VAL A 1008 -21.26 -8.68 -61.03
CA VAL A 1008 -21.55 -8.25 -59.65
C VAL A 1008 -20.76 -6.98 -59.32
N ARG A 1009 -21.45 -5.93 -58.82
CA ARG A 1009 -20.83 -4.64 -58.46
C ARG A 1009 -19.62 -4.81 -57.53
N PRO A 1010 -18.50 -4.07 -57.70
CA PRO A 1010 -17.22 -4.32 -57.01
C PRO A 1010 -17.31 -4.41 -55.48
N PHE A 1011 -18.00 -3.48 -54.82
CA PHE A 1011 -18.15 -3.51 -53.36
C PHE A 1011 -18.96 -4.72 -52.88
N ARG A 1012 -20.09 -5.01 -53.54
CA ARG A 1012 -20.94 -6.16 -53.21
C ARG A 1012 -20.24 -7.48 -53.52
N LEU A 1013 -19.42 -7.53 -54.56
CA LEU A 1013 -18.57 -8.69 -54.89
C LEU A 1013 -17.59 -8.98 -53.75
N ILE A 1014 -16.84 -7.96 -53.30
CA ILE A 1014 -15.79 -8.12 -52.29
C ILE A 1014 -16.41 -8.45 -50.92
N ALA A 1015 -17.41 -7.69 -50.47
CA ALA A 1015 -18.02 -7.87 -49.14
C ALA A 1015 -18.76 -9.22 -49.00
N LYS A 1016 -19.44 -9.69 -50.07
CA LYS A 1016 -20.28 -10.90 -49.99
C LYS A 1016 -19.49 -12.21 -50.09
N TYR A 1017 -18.39 -12.21 -50.86
CA TYR A 1017 -17.69 -13.44 -51.22
C TYR A 1017 -16.34 -13.59 -50.49
N PRO A 1018 -15.23 -12.92 -50.90
CA PRO A 1018 -13.92 -13.17 -50.31
C PRO A 1018 -13.76 -12.59 -48.89
N VAL A 1019 -14.37 -11.45 -48.55
CA VAL A 1019 -14.25 -10.86 -47.20
C VAL A 1019 -14.86 -11.77 -46.14
N ARG A 1020 -16.02 -12.35 -46.43
CA ARG A 1020 -16.69 -13.28 -45.51
C ARG A 1020 -15.81 -14.46 -45.10
N VAL A 1021 -15.00 -14.97 -46.03
CA VAL A 1021 -14.07 -16.09 -45.77
C VAL A 1021 -12.79 -15.60 -45.09
N ALA A 1022 -12.26 -14.44 -45.52
CA ALA A 1022 -11.06 -13.84 -44.94
C ALA A 1022 -11.23 -13.40 -43.47
N LEU A 1023 -12.48 -13.24 -43.01
CA LEU A 1023 -12.85 -12.96 -41.62
C LEU A 1023 -12.71 -14.18 -40.68
N ASN A 1024 -12.58 -15.41 -41.19
CA ASN A 1024 -12.51 -16.59 -40.31
C ASN A 1024 -11.39 -16.47 -39.24
N PRO A 1025 -10.15 -16.07 -39.58
CA PRO A 1025 -9.10 -15.88 -38.57
C PRO A 1025 -9.34 -14.75 -37.56
N PHE A 1026 -10.16 -13.75 -37.92
CA PHE A 1026 -10.56 -12.68 -36.99
C PHE A 1026 -11.47 -13.22 -35.90
N VAL A 1027 -12.44 -14.02 -36.32
CA VAL A 1027 -13.39 -14.60 -35.39
C VAL A 1027 -12.71 -15.64 -34.51
N SER A 1028 -11.81 -16.45 -35.09
CA SER A 1028 -11.11 -17.51 -34.36
C SER A 1028 -10.17 -17.00 -33.26
N THR A 1029 -9.65 -15.78 -33.42
CA THR A 1029 -8.69 -15.20 -32.46
C THR A 1029 -9.36 -14.61 -31.22
N ILE A 1030 -10.69 -14.40 -31.22
CA ILE A 1030 -11.43 -13.88 -30.06
C ILE A 1030 -11.18 -14.73 -28.81
N GLY A 1031 -11.03 -16.05 -28.96
CA GLY A 1031 -10.77 -16.95 -27.83
C GLY A 1031 -9.48 -16.64 -27.07
N ASN A 1032 -8.46 -16.11 -27.75
CA ASN A 1032 -7.17 -15.78 -27.16
C ASN A 1032 -7.09 -14.32 -26.68
N LEU A 1033 -8.01 -13.45 -27.12
CA LEU A 1033 -7.97 -12.02 -26.80
C LEU A 1033 -8.15 -11.76 -25.31
N PHE A 1034 -9.00 -12.52 -24.61
CA PHE A 1034 -9.21 -12.32 -23.17
C PHE A 1034 -7.95 -12.60 -22.34
N PRO A 1035 -7.25 -13.76 -22.50
CA PRO A 1035 -5.95 -13.97 -21.85
C PRO A 1035 -4.87 -12.96 -22.26
N GLU A 1036 -4.79 -12.61 -23.54
CA GLU A 1036 -3.75 -11.74 -24.09
C GLU A 1036 -3.89 -10.28 -23.61
N LEU A 1037 -5.13 -9.77 -23.54
CA LEU A 1037 -5.43 -8.44 -23.00
C LEU A 1037 -5.10 -8.31 -21.52
N ILE A 1038 -5.06 -9.41 -20.78
CA ILE A 1038 -4.75 -9.39 -19.36
C ILE A 1038 -3.24 -9.54 -19.16
N SER A 1039 -2.58 -10.47 -19.84
CA SER A 1039 -1.12 -10.61 -19.75
C SER A 1039 -0.36 -9.41 -20.35
N GLY A 1040 -0.77 -8.94 -21.53
CA GLY A 1040 -0.15 -7.79 -22.22
C GLY A 1040 -0.71 -6.45 -21.77
N GLY A 1041 -1.96 -6.41 -21.30
CA GLY A 1041 -2.60 -5.20 -20.80
C GLY A 1041 -2.47 -4.96 -19.31
N ALA A 1042 -1.99 -5.92 -18.50
CA ALA A 1042 -1.75 -5.69 -17.07
C ALA A 1042 -0.77 -4.53 -16.85
N ILE A 1043 0.34 -4.49 -17.57
CA ILE A 1043 1.31 -3.38 -17.47
C ILE A 1043 0.68 -2.06 -17.91
N VAL A 1044 -0.11 -2.08 -19.00
CA VAL A 1044 -0.85 -0.89 -19.47
C VAL A 1044 -1.88 -0.44 -18.41
N ALA A 1045 -2.56 -1.38 -17.76
CA ALA A 1045 -3.52 -1.12 -16.71
C ALA A 1045 -2.86 -0.56 -15.45
N VAL A 1046 -1.66 -1.03 -15.09
CA VAL A 1046 -0.84 -0.46 -14.02
C VAL A 1046 -0.46 0.99 -14.37
N VAL A 1047 0.06 1.23 -15.57
CA VAL A 1047 0.47 2.57 -16.03
C VAL A 1047 -0.71 3.55 -16.09
N LEU A 1048 -1.89 3.09 -16.52
CA LEU A 1048 -3.09 3.90 -16.61
C LEU A 1048 -3.91 3.93 -15.31
N GLY A 1049 -3.53 3.20 -14.26
CA GLY A 1049 -4.29 3.13 -13.00
C GLY A 1049 -5.69 2.53 -13.13
N LEU A 1050 -5.86 1.50 -13.96
CA LEU A 1050 -7.17 0.93 -14.26
C LEU A 1050 -7.57 -0.15 -13.24
N PRO A 1051 -8.81 -0.11 -12.69
CA PRO A 1051 -9.31 -1.10 -11.75
C PRO A 1051 -9.73 -2.40 -12.47
N THR A 1052 -8.74 -3.15 -12.96
CA THR A 1052 -8.93 -4.39 -13.74
C THR A 1052 -8.33 -5.60 -13.04
N VAL A 1053 -8.60 -6.81 -13.56
CA VAL A 1053 -8.10 -8.07 -12.99
C VAL A 1053 -6.58 -8.19 -13.11
N GLY A 1054 -5.96 -7.54 -14.12
CA GLY A 1054 -4.52 -7.64 -14.40
C GLY A 1054 -3.62 -7.14 -13.25
N PRO A 1055 -3.71 -5.86 -12.86
CA PRO A 1055 -2.94 -5.31 -11.74
C PRO A 1055 -3.14 -6.11 -10.45
N MET A 1056 -4.39 -6.45 -10.13
CA MET A 1056 -4.72 -7.21 -8.94
C MET A 1056 -4.09 -8.62 -8.92
N LEU A 1057 -3.98 -9.29 -10.08
CA LEU A 1057 -3.30 -10.59 -10.16
C LEU A 1057 -1.79 -10.42 -9.92
N LEU A 1058 -1.20 -9.35 -10.47
CA LEU A 1058 0.20 -9.02 -10.24
C LEU A 1058 0.46 -8.76 -8.75
N ASP A 1059 -0.40 -7.98 -8.10
CA ASP A 1059 -0.31 -7.68 -6.68
C ASP A 1059 -0.42 -8.95 -5.82
N ALA A 1060 -1.40 -9.82 -6.11
CA ALA A 1060 -1.56 -11.10 -5.41
C ALA A 1060 -0.35 -12.03 -5.57
N LEU A 1061 0.33 -12.01 -6.72
CA LEU A 1061 1.55 -12.77 -6.95
C LEU A 1061 2.74 -12.17 -6.20
N LEU A 1062 2.84 -10.84 -6.12
CA LEU A 1062 3.90 -10.15 -5.37
C LEU A 1062 3.70 -10.25 -3.86
N SER A 1063 2.46 -10.27 -3.38
CA SER A 1063 2.10 -10.45 -1.96
C SER A 1063 2.06 -11.91 -1.51
N GLU A 1064 2.31 -12.85 -2.43
CA GLU A 1064 2.21 -14.29 -2.19
C GLU A 1064 0.83 -14.74 -1.67
N ASP A 1065 -0.24 -14.02 -2.04
CA ASP A 1065 -1.62 -14.44 -1.81
C ASP A 1065 -2.05 -15.46 -2.86
N ILE A 1066 -1.53 -16.68 -2.69
CA ILE A 1066 -1.62 -17.73 -3.70
C ILE A 1066 -3.07 -18.22 -3.90
N TYR A 1067 -3.94 -18.05 -2.89
CA TYR A 1067 -5.37 -18.35 -3.00
C TYR A 1067 -6.11 -17.33 -3.85
N LEU A 1068 -5.86 -16.04 -3.64
CA LEU A 1068 -6.42 -14.99 -4.48
C LEU A 1068 -5.93 -15.13 -5.93
N ALA A 1069 -4.61 -15.25 -6.13
CA ALA A 1069 -4.02 -15.45 -7.46
C ALA A 1069 -4.60 -16.70 -8.13
N GLY A 1070 -4.77 -17.79 -7.38
CA GLY A 1070 -5.35 -19.03 -7.85
C GLY A 1070 -6.78 -18.92 -8.35
N SER A 1071 -7.65 -18.32 -7.55
CA SER A 1071 -9.04 -18.08 -7.93
C SER A 1071 -9.15 -17.15 -9.13
N MET A 1072 -8.28 -16.14 -9.22
CA MET A 1072 -8.19 -15.28 -10.40
C MET A 1072 -7.76 -16.07 -11.64
N LEU A 1073 -6.76 -16.95 -11.56
CA LEU A 1073 -6.35 -17.82 -12.68
C LEU A 1073 -7.48 -18.73 -13.19
N VAL A 1074 -8.33 -19.25 -12.29
CA VAL A 1074 -9.51 -20.04 -12.69
C VAL A 1074 -10.53 -19.16 -13.42
N VAL A 1075 -10.83 -17.98 -12.89
CA VAL A 1075 -11.75 -17.02 -13.54
C VAL A 1075 -11.23 -16.63 -14.93
N LEU A 1076 -9.93 -16.37 -15.05
CA LEU A 1076 -9.28 -16.04 -16.32
C LEU A 1076 -9.38 -17.16 -17.34
N SER A 1077 -9.14 -18.39 -16.89
CA SER A 1077 -9.26 -19.58 -17.72
C SER A 1077 -10.69 -19.79 -18.20
N LEU A 1078 -11.67 -19.55 -17.32
CA LEU A 1078 -13.09 -19.58 -17.67
C LEU A 1078 -13.41 -18.53 -18.75
N LEU A 1079 -12.94 -17.29 -18.60
CA LEU A 1079 -13.12 -16.23 -19.60
C LEU A 1079 -12.50 -16.59 -20.96
N GLY A 1080 -11.31 -17.19 -20.98
CA GLY A 1080 -10.66 -17.65 -22.23
C GLY A 1080 -11.45 -18.77 -22.93
N ILE A 1081 -11.97 -19.72 -22.16
CA ILE A 1081 -12.80 -20.81 -22.67
C ILE A 1081 -14.15 -20.28 -23.20
N VAL A 1082 -14.77 -19.34 -22.48
CA VAL A 1082 -15.98 -18.64 -22.93
C VAL A 1082 -15.69 -17.86 -24.22
N GLY A 1083 -14.58 -17.14 -24.30
CA GLY A 1083 -14.14 -16.46 -25.52
C GLY A 1083 -13.99 -17.42 -26.70
N THR A 1084 -13.43 -18.60 -26.45
CA THR A 1084 -13.29 -19.66 -27.46
C THR A 1084 -14.65 -20.19 -27.91
N LEU A 1085 -15.60 -20.35 -26.99
CA LEU A 1085 -16.99 -20.71 -27.34
C LEU A 1085 -17.62 -19.66 -28.25
N VAL A 1086 -17.48 -18.38 -27.89
CA VAL A 1086 -18.02 -17.26 -28.67
C VAL A 1086 -17.41 -17.25 -30.07
N SER A 1087 -16.09 -17.46 -30.17
CA SER A 1087 -15.37 -17.65 -31.44
C SER A 1087 -15.98 -18.79 -32.27
N ASP A 1088 -16.15 -19.98 -31.68
CA ASP A 1088 -16.72 -21.14 -32.37
C ASP A 1088 -18.15 -20.88 -32.87
N LEU A 1089 -18.98 -20.22 -32.06
CA LEU A 1089 -20.36 -19.86 -32.41
C LEU A 1089 -20.40 -18.85 -33.55
N LEU A 1090 -19.56 -17.81 -33.50
CA LEU A 1090 -19.45 -16.81 -34.54
C LEU A 1090 -18.89 -17.41 -35.83
N LEU A 1091 -17.95 -18.36 -35.77
CA LEU A 1091 -17.44 -19.10 -36.93
C LEU A 1091 -18.56 -19.93 -37.58
N LEU A 1092 -19.39 -20.59 -36.76
CA LEU A 1092 -20.53 -21.37 -37.25
C LEU A 1092 -21.62 -20.48 -37.90
N TRP A 1093 -21.69 -19.21 -37.51
CA TRP A 1093 -22.55 -18.20 -38.16
C TRP A 1093 -21.91 -17.65 -39.45
N LEU A 1094 -20.62 -17.34 -39.40
CA LEU A 1094 -19.87 -16.74 -40.50
C LEU A 1094 -19.66 -17.72 -41.66
N ASP A 1095 -19.25 -18.96 -41.39
CA ASP A 1095 -19.00 -20.00 -42.41
C ASP A 1095 -19.94 -21.22 -42.26
N PRO A 1096 -20.96 -21.35 -43.12
CA PRO A 1096 -21.88 -22.48 -43.11
C PRO A 1096 -21.22 -23.84 -43.38
N ARG A 1097 -20.02 -23.88 -43.98
CA ARG A 1097 -19.31 -25.15 -44.30
C ARG A 1097 -18.90 -25.90 -43.03
N ILE A 1098 -18.63 -25.17 -41.95
CA ILE A 1098 -18.29 -25.72 -40.63
C ILE A 1098 -19.46 -26.56 -40.07
N ARG A 1099 -20.70 -26.27 -40.48
CA ARG A 1099 -21.89 -27.06 -40.11
C ARG A 1099 -21.95 -28.42 -40.80
N MET A 1100 -21.38 -28.54 -42.01
CA MET A 1100 -21.49 -29.73 -42.86
C MET A 1100 -20.44 -30.81 -42.54
N THR A 1101 -19.28 -30.42 -42.01
CA THR A 1101 -18.20 -31.34 -41.62
C THR A 1101 -18.52 -32.16 -40.37
N GLY A 1102 -19.49 -31.71 -39.55
CA GLY A 1102 -19.99 -32.44 -38.38
C GLY A 1102 -21.03 -33.52 -38.69
N GLN A 1103 -21.47 -33.67 -39.95
CA GLN A 1103 -22.45 -34.70 -40.36
C GLN A 1103 -21.79 -35.96 -40.96
N THR A 1104 -20.47 -36.00 -41.09
CA THR A 1104 -19.73 -37.10 -41.75
C THR A 1104 -18.76 -37.86 -40.84
N ARG A 1105 -18.99 -37.85 -39.52
CA ARG A 1105 -18.32 -38.77 -38.59
C ARG A 1105 -19.28 -39.31 -37.55
#